data_AF-A0A9W9Y8L0-F1
#
_entry.id   AF-A0A9W9Y8L0-F1
#
_cell.length_a   1.000
_cell.length_b   1.000
_cell.length_c   1.000
_cell.angle_alpha   90.00
_cell.angle_beta   90.00
_cell.angle_gamma   90.00
#
_symmetry.space_group_name_H-M   'P 1'
#
loop_
_entity.id
_entity.type
_entity.pdbx_description
1 polymer ?
#
loop_
_entity_poly.entity_id
_entity_poly.type
_entity_poly.pdbx_seq_one_letter_code
_entity_poly.pdbx_strand_id
1 'polypeptide(L)'
;MNILPRLRYILEVCCPVAPTVHDILDILTRISQHSTQTANQVLRYPRLMETIFANFLPLSWKTSESKSGIVYGQPVSAAMRLARAVCCAGRHMAATLISKYNLIDRLMRYTALSPRNMQVELQEAYSLYTESLRTWRVCILYGLGCDAVREMYSTFIEHLQSIQSLSILTAAPEENSEQSCAAAIFGIIEAAMHAAGATADQTAPEEHHGKDSFPPLALNWSHVTGFLPLIGGCVTKWVMEILDCDPSSNLQVENLCLLSGAVAALTALYSKSSDQVSYSPVDTLQQLEQLTSTVLVPLVDSNVLDWCFMQISSAFNKTRGSKLFRKAIPSLPDFGSLELIEKPGTPPAKSNSTELIGFTSSLMQLLCQVTKLHKGITTKLSAVLCKKAVLEYLNIVVESQDVPLSFFSRQEHHLQYFLAKLANNVVFDVTRNITGHIVVVISPLVNLMKDQVENLKKLSIPAIEVSESDEYSSYVSLWHEAALSLFSTIFPGDEFYAFDLLSTILLNAKFFCGRNGPSSVGVTKDLSEMSLATPPLPSTCDTTAASRGELIAQAHKNLPCIRSTFMCAFQGMKHPLDTSRSLSLRQVRNVQSFLVPTCAGPLQPADWMLLPIVDLYNQAISIEMKGEGIGTITGPAVSIVTTTLQLVLLLEEWRPSCLRHVSMASRIARLMCVFLTGSDLFLNSGIHNYLSALLRICTSPSKLDQLDFNSPIPGLTSFYDLTPRSSFGDALFGCFVTLPLAQKHDVKFRRAVWDEHIGVLRALSIPLDQLPIPLEEFLYPVEQNQSLLALYLRALATQAVRPRWSPLFYLVAVHHVNSFIFQRIDPENVRHDVLYYYKPAATNSSEPFEKFTNLPADRQLLLRNRGMLEECRKIYQTMASA
;
A
#
# COMPACT_ATOMS: atom_id res chain seq x y z
N MET A 1 9.83 24.42 -24.88
CA MET A 1 11.04 23.58 -24.97
C MET A 1 11.93 24.04 -26.13
N ASN A 2 13.10 24.64 -25.87
CA ASN A 2 14.02 25.16 -26.92
C ASN A 2 14.78 24.06 -27.70
N ILE A 3 14.61 22.79 -27.34
CA ILE A 3 15.32 21.66 -27.94
C ILE A 3 14.64 21.13 -29.22
N LEU A 4 13.30 21.15 -29.31
CA LEU A 4 12.54 20.62 -30.44
C LEU A 4 12.91 21.26 -31.80
N PRO A 5 13.12 22.59 -31.91
CA PRO A 5 13.60 23.20 -33.15
C PRO A 5 14.94 22.65 -33.62
N ARG A 6 15.87 22.39 -32.68
CA ARG A 6 17.21 21.87 -32.98
C ARG A 6 17.15 20.42 -33.46
N LEU A 7 16.38 19.58 -32.75
CA LEU A 7 16.20 18.17 -33.13
C LEU A 7 15.54 18.05 -34.50
N ARG A 8 14.52 18.86 -34.78
CA ARG A 8 13.90 18.92 -36.11
C ARG A 8 14.92 19.33 -37.17
N TYR A 9 15.66 20.42 -36.95
CA TYR A 9 16.65 20.90 -37.92
C TYR A 9 17.70 19.82 -38.24
N ILE A 10 18.17 19.10 -37.22
CA ILE A 10 19.11 17.99 -37.41
C ILE A 10 18.47 16.88 -38.27
N LEU A 11 17.25 16.45 -37.96
CA LEU A 11 16.58 15.38 -38.71
C LEU A 11 16.21 15.78 -40.14
N GLU A 12 15.86 17.04 -40.39
CA GLU A 12 15.33 17.49 -41.68
C GLU A 12 16.42 18.05 -42.61
N VAL A 13 17.39 18.80 -42.07
CA VAL A 13 18.37 19.55 -42.85
C VAL A 13 19.74 18.92 -42.80
N CYS A 14 20.20 18.49 -41.60
CA CYS A 14 21.53 17.92 -41.46
C CYS A 14 21.62 16.47 -41.94
N CYS A 15 20.51 15.72 -41.90
CA CYS A 15 20.42 14.31 -42.31
C CYS A 15 21.56 13.43 -41.74
N PRO A 16 21.66 13.28 -40.41
CA PRO A 16 22.77 12.58 -39.77
C PRO A 16 22.74 11.06 -40.02
N VAL A 17 23.83 10.40 -39.63
CA VAL A 17 23.96 8.93 -39.66
C VAL A 17 22.98 8.21 -38.73
N ALA A 18 22.73 6.93 -39.01
CA ALA A 18 21.77 6.07 -38.32
C ALA A 18 21.75 6.20 -36.78
N PRO A 19 22.89 6.08 -36.06
CA PRO A 19 22.87 6.09 -34.59
C PRO A 19 22.34 7.40 -34.01
N THR A 20 22.69 8.53 -34.64
CA THR A 20 22.22 9.85 -34.22
C THR A 20 20.73 10.02 -34.46
N VAL A 21 20.19 9.46 -35.55
CA VAL A 21 18.74 9.44 -35.78
C VAL A 21 18.03 8.67 -34.65
N HIS A 22 18.52 7.49 -34.29
CA HIS A 22 17.96 6.71 -33.18
C HIS A 22 18.02 7.46 -31.85
N ASP A 23 19.17 8.07 -31.51
CA ASP A 23 19.32 8.86 -30.29
C ASP A 23 18.30 10.01 -30.23
N ILE A 24 18.06 10.70 -31.36
CA ILE A 24 17.08 11.79 -31.43
C ILE A 24 15.65 11.26 -31.23
N LEU A 25 15.30 10.16 -31.89
CA LEU A 25 13.98 9.53 -31.75
C LEU A 25 13.74 9.05 -30.32
N ASP A 26 14.75 8.51 -29.65
CA ASP A 26 14.67 8.10 -28.25
C ASP A 26 14.54 9.31 -27.30
N ILE A 27 15.24 10.42 -27.57
CA ILE A 27 15.06 11.67 -26.81
C ILE A 27 13.62 12.19 -26.95
N LEU A 28 13.08 12.22 -28.17
CA LEU A 28 11.69 12.63 -28.42
C LEU A 28 10.69 11.69 -27.75
N THR A 29 10.98 10.39 -27.73
CA THR A 29 10.17 9.38 -27.04
C THR A 29 10.15 9.65 -25.54
N ARG A 30 11.31 9.89 -24.92
CA ARG A 30 11.40 10.24 -23.48
C ARG A 30 10.68 11.55 -23.14
N ILE A 31 10.80 12.57 -23.99
CA ILE A 31 10.04 13.82 -23.83
C ILE A 31 8.53 13.55 -23.87
N SER A 32 8.08 12.69 -24.78
CA SER A 32 6.65 12.38 -24.92
C SER A 32 6.11 11.52 -23.77
N GLN A 33 6.93 10.69 -23.14
CA GLN A 33 6.52 9.87 -22.00
C GLN A 33 6.47 10.65 -20.67
N HIS A 34 7.13 11.80 -20.59
CA HIS A 34 7.20 12.58 -19.35
C HIS A 34 5.81 13.09 -18.90
N SER A 35 5.04 13.67 -19.82
CA SER A 35 3.66 14.09 -19.54
C SER A 35 2.86 14.27 -20.83
N THR A 36 1.53 14.25 -20.71
CA THR A 36 0.61 14.56 -21.81
C THR A 36 0.90 15.95 -22.41
N GLN A 37 1.34 16.91 -21.59
CA GLN A 37 1.67 18.26 -22.06
C GLN A 37 2.91 18.27 -22.95
N THR A 38 3.99 17.59 -22.57
CA THR A 38 5.23 17.54 -23.37
C THR A 38 5.05 16.72 -24.65
N ALA A 39 4.27 15.62 -24.60
CA ALA A 39 3.87 14.87 -25.79
C ALA A 39 3.11 15.73 -26.80
N ASN A 40 2.14 16.52 -26.32
CA ASN A 40 1.37 17.41 -27.18
C ASN A 40 2.26 18.51 -27.81
N GLN A 41 3.30 18.98 -27.10
CA GLN A 41 4.30 19.89 -27.68
C GLN A 41 5.11 19.22 -28.79
N VAL A 42 5.52 17.96 -28.64
CA VAL A 42 6.21 17.20 -29.70
C VAL A 42 5.29 17.02 -30.91
N LEU A 43 4.04 16.60 -30.71
CA LEU A 43 3.06 16.39 -31.78
C LEU A 43 2.76 17.66 -32.58
N ARG A 44 2.58 18.79 -31.88
CA ARG A 44 2.20 20.08 -32.49
C ARG A 44 3.38 20.85 -33.05
N TYR A 45 4.62 20.44 -32.77
CA TYR A 45 5.78 21.19 -33.23
C TYR A 45 5.84 21.19 -34.77
N PRO A 46 5.90 22.38 -35.43
CA PRO A 46 5.73 22.48 -36.88
C PRO A 46 6.70 21.60 -37.67
N ARG A 47 6.16 20.81 -38.60
CA ARG A 47 6.86 19.91 -39.53
C ARG A 47 7.69 18.77 -38.90
N LEU A 48 7.79 18.66 -37.57
CA LEU A 48 8.57 17.59 -36.93
C LEU A 48 7.94 16.22 -37.18
N MET A 49 6.67 16.03 -36.80
CA MET A 49 5.99 14.75 -37.02
C MET A 49 5.79 14.44 -38.50
N GLU A 50 5.61 15.46 -39.34
CA GLU A 50 5.55 15.31 -40.81
C GLU A 50 6.87 14.75 -41.35
N THR A 51 8.00 15.32 -40.91
CA THR A 51 9.35 14.83 -41.27
C THR A 51 9.55 13.39 -40.80
N ILE A 52 9.15 13.07 -39.56
CA ILE A 52 9.32 11.72 -39.00
C ILE A 52 8.49 10.69 -39.76
N PHE A 53 7.20 10.98 -40.01
CA PHE A 53 6.31 10.05 -40.72
C PHE A 53 6.64 9.92 -42.21
N ALA A 54 7.19 10.96 -42.84
CA ALA A 54 7.62 10.88 -44.24
C ALA A 54 8.93 10.09 -44.40
N ASN A 55 9.91 10.33 -43.52
CA ASN A 55 11.25 9.78 -43.68
C ASN A 55 11.48 8.44 -42.97
N PHE A 56 10.79 8.17 -41.86
CA PHE A 56 11.07 7.01 -40.99
C PHE A 56 9.87 6.10 -40.77
N LEU A 57 8.68 6.46 -41.28
CA LEU A 57 7.51 5.59 -41.34
C LEU A 57 6.84 5.65 -42.74
N PRO A 58 7.57 5.41 -43.85
CA PRO A 58 6.99 5.44 -45.18
C PRO A 58 6.09 4.23 -45.45
N LEU A 59 5.04 4.41 -46.26
CA LEU A 59 4.18 3.31 -46.73
C LEU A 59 4.83 2.48 -47.84
N SER A 60 5.82 3.05 -48.54
CA SER A 60 6.60 2.41 -49.60
C SER A 60 8.09 2.69 -49.39
N TRP A 61 8.90 1.65 -49.49
CA TRP A 61 10.36 1.73 -49.39
C TRP A 61 10.99 0.78 -50.41
N LYS A 62 12.26 1.04 -50.76
CA LYS A 62 13.03 0.20 -51.69
C LYS A 62 14.06 -0.60 -50.91
N THR A 63 14.27 -1.85 -51.31
CA THR A 63 15.37 -2.69 -50.83
C THR A 63 16.70 -2.03 -51.21
N SER A 64 17.47 -1.58 -50.23
CA SER A 64 18.82 -1.06 -50.51
C SER A 64 19.77 -2.24 -50.62
N GLU A 65 20.03 -2.70 -51.83
CA GLU A 65 21.24 -3.48 -52.09
C GLU A 65 22.44 -2.59 -51.75
N SER A 66 23.28 -3.00 -50.80
CA SER A 66 24.61 -2.43 -50.53
C SER A 66 24.64 -0.97 -50.01
N LYS A 67 24.44 -0.79 -48.69
CA LYS A 67 25.22 0.09 -47.78
C LYS A 67 24.59 0.05 -46.37
N SER A 68 25.29 -0.56 -45.41
CA SER A 68 24.95 -0.46 -43.99
C SER A 68 24.87 1.02 -43.58
N GLY A 69 23.72 1.48 -43.07
CA GLY A 69 23.60 2.78 -42.41
C GLY A 69 22.67 3.83 -43.03
N ILE A 70 21.93 3.54 -44.11
CA ILE A 70 20.91 4.47 -44.65
C ILE A 70 19.57 4.21 -43.93
N VAL A 71 19.17 5.13 -43.05
CA VAL A 71 17.91 5.07 -42.27
C VAL A 71 16.78 5.89 -42.89
N TYR A 72 17.12 6.91 -43.68
CA TYR A 72 16.14 7.77 -44.34
C TYR A 72 15.43 7.04 -45.49
N GLY A 73 14.11 7.14 -45.52
CA GLY A 73 13.26 6.48 -46.52
C GLY A 73 13.00 5.00 -46.25
N GLN A 74 13.42 4.49 -45.08
CA GLN A 74 13.09 3.16 -44.59
C GLN A 74 12.23 3.24 -43.32
N PRO A 75 11.37 2.26 -43.05
CA PRO A 75 10.59 2.24 -41.83
C PRO A 75 11.46 1.84 -40.62
N VAL A 76 11.35 2.60 -39.53
CA VAL A 76 12.21 2.47 -38.35
C VAL A 76 11.37 2.21 -37.09
N SER A 77 11.71 1.17 -36.35
CA SER A 77 11.07 0.75 -35.10
C SER A 77 11.09 1.86 -34.04
N ALA A 78 12.18 2.61 -33.93
CA ALA A 78 12.30 3.76 -33.02
C ALA A 78 11.31 4.90 -33.34
N ALA A 79 11.00 5.12 -34.62
CA ALA A 79 10.00 6.11 -35.02
C ALA A 79 8.58 5.64 -34.68
N MET A 80 8.31 4.33 -34.84
CA MET A 80 7.04 3.74 -34.40
C MET A 80 6.89 3.79 -32.88
N ARG A 81 7.98 3.56 -32.12
CA ARG A 81 8.00 3.71 -30.66
C ARG A 81 7.67 5.13 -30.21
N LEU A 82 8.18 6.15 -30.90
CA LEU A 82 7.78 7.54 -30.67
C LEU A 82 6.28 7.74 -30.94
N ALA A 83 5.76 7.22 -32.06
CA ALA A 83 4.33 7.28 -32.36
C ALA A 83 3.49 6.60 -31.26
N ARG A 84 3.91 5.43 -30.77
CA ARG A 84 3.31 4.75 -29.62
C ARG A 84 3.31 5.63 -28.38
N ALA A 85 4.44 6.24 -28.04
CA ALA A 85 4.56 7.11 -26.86
C ALA A 85 3.60 8.31 -26.94
N VAL A 86 3.48 8.94 -28.12
CA VAL A 86 2.52 10.03 -28.35
C VAL A 86 1.07 9.53 -28.27
N CYS A 87 0.76 8.35 -28.79
CA CYS A 87 -0.55 7.71 -28.61
C CYS A 87 -0.84 7.47 -27.13
N CYS A 88 0.08 6.85 -26.38
CA CYS A 88 -0.06 6.56 -24.95
C CYS A 88 -0.30 7.83 -24.12
N ALA A 89 0.23 8.97 -24.55
CA ALA A 89 0.08 10.23 -23.87
C ALA A 89 -1.35 10.80 -23.90
N GLY A 90 -2.20 10.37 -24.85
CA GLY A 90 -3.60 10.78 -24.84
C GLY A 90 -4.41 10.39 -26.09
N ARG A 91 -5.71 10.13 -25.86
CA ARG A 91 -6.68 9.73 -26.89
C ARG A 91 -6.75 10.69 -28.09
N HIS A 92 -6.81 12.00 -27.82
CA HIS A 92 -6.84 13.02 -28.89
C HIS A 92 -5.58 12.99 -29.76
N MET A 93 -4.41 12.76 -29.16
CA MET A 93 -3.14 12.70 -29.87
C MET A 93 -3.08 11.46 -30.76
N ALA A 94 -3.54 10.31 -30.27
CA ALA A 94 -3.72 9.10 -31.08
C ALA A 94 -4.66 9.36 -32.28
N ALA A 95 -5.83 9.97 -32.05
CA ALA A 95 -6.77 10.35 -33.13
C ALA A 95 -6.14 11.32 -34.15
N THR A 96 -5.29 12.24 -33.70
CA THR A 96 -4.55 13.16 -34.58
C THR A 96 -3.53 12.41 -35.43
N LEU A 97 -2.80 11.44 -34.85
CA LEU A 97 -1.86 10.60 -35.60
C LEU A 97 -2.56 9.74 -36.65
N ILE A 98 -3.73 9.19 -36.31
CA ILE A 98 -4.55 8.42 -37.24
C ILE A 98 -5.02 9.28 -38.42
N SER A 99 -5.64 10.43 -38.14
CA SER A 99 -6.28 11.26 -39.17
C SER A 99 -5.31 12.09 -40.01
N LYS A 100 -4.31 12.72 -39.39
CA LYS A 100 -3.36 13.61 -40.11
C LYS A 100 -2.21 12.85 -40.75
N TYR A 101 -1.78 11.74 -40.13
CA TYR A 101 -0.57 11.03 -40.53
C TYR A 101 -0.84 9.59 -40.95
N ASN A 102 -2.09 9.21 -41.25
CA ASN A 102 -2.50 7.87 -41.70
C ASN A 102 -1.80 6.74 -40.91
N LEU A 103 -1.87 6.80 -39.58
CA LEU A 103 -1.19 5.84 -38.71
C LEU A 103 -1.74 4.43 -38.92
N ILE A 104 -3.06 4.24 -39.04
CA ILE A 104 -3.67 2.91 -39.20
C ILE A 104 -3.18 2.21 -40.47
N ASP A 105 -3.11 2.91 -41.61
CA ASP A 105 -2.60 2.34 -42.87
C ASP A 105 -1.16 1.84 -42.73
N ARG A 106 -0.32 2.56 -41.98
CA ARG A 106 1.06 2.15 -41.69
C ARG A 106 1.10 0.93 -40.79
N LEU A 107 0.28 0.90 -39.74
CA LEU A 107 0.17 -0.24 -38.84
C LEU A 107 -0.23 -1.49 -39.63
N MET A 108 -1.31 -1.42 -40.41
CA MET A 108 -1.74 -2.53 -41.28
C MET A 108 -0.63 -2.94 -42.25
N ARG A 109 0.05 -1.99 -42.89
CA ARG A 109 1.13 -2.28 -43.83
C ARG A 109 2.30 -3.03 -43.18
N TYR A 110 2.70 -2.63 -41.98
CA TYR A 110 3.82 -3.23 -41.26
C TYR A 110 3.47 -4.56 -40.59
N THR A 111 2.19 -4.83 -40.35
CA THR A 111 1.72 -6.10 -39.75
C THR A 111 1.12 -7.09 -40.76
N ALA A 112 0.91 -6.69 -42.01
CA ALA A 112 0.30 -7.54 -43.04
C ALA A 112 1.20 -8.70 -43.50
N LEU A 113 2.52 -8.57 -43.38
CA LEU A 113 3.49 -9.59 -43.77
C LEU A 113 4.28 -10.06 -42.55
N SER A 114 4.69 -11.34 -42.57
CA SER A 114 5.64 -11.88 -41.61
C SER A 114 6.95 -11.07 -41.63
N PRO A 115 7.60 -10.82 -40.47
CA PRO A 115 8.86 -10.08 -40.39
C PRO A 115 9.95 -10.59 -41.33
N ARG A 116 10.01 -11.92 -41.55
CA ARG A 116 10.97 -12.57 -42.47
C ARG A 116 10.82 -12.14 -43.93
N ASN A 117 9.61 -11.71 -44.30
CA ASN A 117 9.26 -11.30 -45.67
C ASN A 117 9.33 -9.78 -45.85
N MET A 118 9.70 -9.03 -44.81
CA MET A 118 9.82 -7.58 -44.87
C MET A 118 11.14 -7.19 -45.56
N GLN A 119 11.08 -6.23 -46.48
CA GLN A 119 12.26 -5.73 -47.21
C GLN A 119 13.11 -4.76 -46.34
N VAL A 120 13.46 -5.19 -45.14
CA VAL A 120 14.23 -4.45 -44.11
C VAL A 120 15.18 -5.44 -43.42
N GLU A 121 16.23 -4.96 -42.75
CA GLU A 121 17.08 -5.81 -41.91
C GLU A 121 16.23 -6.60 -40.90
N LEU A 122 16.53 -7.90 -40.75
CA LEU A 122 15.68 -8.85 -40.02
C LEU A 122 15.37 -8.41 -38.58
N GLN A 123 16.37 -7.96 -37.83
CA GLN A 123 16.19 -7.51 -36.44
C GLN A 123 15.29 -6.27 -36.34
N GLU A 124 15.42 -5.35 -37.30
CA GLU A 124 14.60 -4.15 -37.38
C GLU A 124 13.19 -4.49 -37.85
N ALA A 125 13.02 -5.47 -38.73
CA ALA A 125 11.70 -5.97 -39.14
C ALA A 125 10.92 -6.54 -37.95
N TYR A 126 11.54 -7.39 -37.11
CA TYR A 126 10.91 -7.90 -35.88
C TYR A 126 10.58 -6.78 -34.88
N SER A 127 11.48 -5.82 -34.71
CA SER A 127 11.29 -4.68 -33.80
C SER A 127 10.15 -3.77 -34.29
N LEU A 128 10.11 -3.46 -35.59
CA LEU A 128 9.08 -2.65 -36.21
C LEU A 128 7.71 -3.34 -36.16
N TYR A 129 7.66 -4.64 -36.46
CA TYR A 129 6.43 -5.44 -36.37
C TYR A 129 5.87 -5.42 -34.94
N THR A 130 6.72 -5.68 -33.95
CA THR A 130 6.34 -5.66 -32.52
C THR A 130 5.84 -4.28 -32.09
N GLU A 131 6.59 -3.21 -32.39
CA GLU A 131 6.18 -1.84 -32.02
C GLU A 131 4.93 -1.39 -32.75
N SER A 132 4.70 -1.85 -33.98
CA SER A 132 3.45 -1.61 -34.71
C SER A 132 2.27 -2.27 -33.99
N LEU A 133 2.39 -3.54 -33.62
CA LEU A 133 1.33 -4.23 -32.87
C LEU A 133 1.04 -3.57 -31.52
N ARG A 134 2.09 -3.20 -30.77
CA ARG A 134 1.97 -2.48 -29.49
C ARG A 134 1.30 -1.10 -29.66
N THR A 135 1.61 -0.39 -30.74
CA THR A 135 0.97 0.90 -31.07
C THR A 135 -0.51 0.70 -31.40
N TRP A 136 -0.82 -0.34 -32.17
CA TRP A 136 -2.19 -0.64 -32.56
C TRP A 136 -3.05 -1.03 -31.35
N ARG A 137 -2.52 -1.85 -30.44
CA ARG A 137 -3.16 -2.17 -29.15
C ARG A 137 -3.60 -0.92 -28.40
N VAL A 138 -2.74 0.09 -28.30
CA VAL A 138 -3.06 1.37 -27.63
C VAL A 138 -4.22 2.09 -28.33
N CYS A 139 -4.22 2.14 -29.67
CA CYS A 139 -5.33 2.72 -30.45
C CYS A 139 -6.66 1.98 -30.18
N ILE A 140 -6.64 0.64 -30.17
CA ILE A 140 -7.84 -0.18 -29.94
C ILE A 140 -8.41 0.06 -28.53
N LEU A 141 -7.55 0.17 -27.52
CA LEU A 141 -7.99 0.44 -26.14
C LEU A 141 -8.58 1.86 -25.97
N TYR A 142 -8.30 2.79 -26.89
CA TYR A 142 -9.04 4.06 -27.00
C TYR A 142 -10.35 3.95 -27.79
N GLY A 143 -10.62 2.80 -28.39
CA GLY A 143 -11.72 2.59 -29.33
C GLY A 143 -11.47 3.18 -30.71
N LEU A 144 -10.21 3.33 -31.11
CA LEU A 144 -9.78 3.90 -32.39
C LEU A 144 -9.18 2.80 -33.29
N GLY A 145 -9.44 2.86 -34.60
CA GLY A 145 -8.87 1.90 -35.55
C GLY A 145 -9.37 0.47 -35.40
N CYS A 146 -10.57 0.28 -34.82
CA CYS A 146 -11.19 -1.02 -34.63
C CYS A 146 -11.65 -1.67 -35.95
N ASP A 147 -12.04 -0.88 -36.96
CA ASP A 147 -12.41 -1.39 -38.29
C ASP A 147 -11.27 -2.15 -38.97
N ALA A 148 -10.05 -1.64 -38.85
CA ALA A 148 -8.86 -2.27 -39.42
C ALA A 148 -8.56 -3.65 -38.80
N VAL A 149 -8.96 -3.88 -37.54
CA VAL A 149 -8.80 -5.20 -36.90
C VAL A 149 -9.74 -6.21 -37.55
N ARG A 150 -10.96 -5.78 -37.88
CA ARG A 150 -11.93 -6.60 -38.62
C ARG A 150 -11.43 -6.92 -40.03
N GLU A 151 -10.81 -5.94 -40.72
CA GLU A 151 -10.21 -6.15 -42.04
C GLU A 151 -9.04 -7.13 -42.02
N MET A 152 -8.19 -7.05 -40.99
CA MET A 152 -7.02 -7.92 -40.82
C MET A 152 -7.32 -9.26 -40.11
N TYR A 153 -8.59 -9.62 -39.92
CA TYR A 153 -9.01 -10.78 -39.13
C TYR A 153 -8.36 -12.10 -39.61
N SER A 154 -8.39 -12.37 -40.93
CA SER A 154 -7.81 -13.60 -41.50
C SER A 154 -6.32 -13.71 -41.20
N THR A 155 -5.60 -12.61 -41.34
CA THR A 155 -4.17 -12.54 -41.04
C THR A 155 -3.88 -12.80 -39.57
N PHE A 156 -4.70 -12.30 -38.63
CA PHE A 156 -4.53 -12.64 -37.21
C PHE A 156 -4.80 -14.11 -36.90
N ILE A 157 -5.78 -14.73 -37.59
CA ILE A 157 -6.03 -16.17 -37.47
C ILE A 157 -4.85 -16.99 -37.97
N GLU A 158 -4.31 -16.67 -39.16
CA GLU A 158 -3.14 -17.33 -39.74
C GLU A 158 -1.92 -17.22 -38.82
N HIS A 159 -1.66 -16.03 -38.28
CA HIS A 159 -0.56 -15.83 -37.32
C HIS A 159 -0.78 -16.62 -36.03
N LEU A 160 -2.00 -16.67 -35.47
CA LEU A 160 -2.31 -17.47 -34.28
C LEU A 160 -2.11 -18.97 -34.51
N GLN A 161 -2.51 -19.48 -35.68
CA GLN A 161 -2.28 -20.87 -36.06
C GLN A 161 -0.78 -21.16 -36.18
N SER A 162 0.01 -20.24 -36.73
CA SER A 162 1.46 -20.35 -36.76
C SER A 162 2.06 -20.35 -35.34
N ILE A 163 1.55 -19.51 -34.43
CA ILE A 163 2.02 -19.42 -33.04
C ILE A 163 1.79 -20.71 -32.27
N GLN A 164 0.73 -21.46 -32.56
CA GLN A 164 0.47 -22.76 -31.93
C GLN A 164 1.59 -23.78 -32.16
N SER A 165 2.41 -23.61 -33.21
CA SER A 165 3.56 -24.48 -33.46
C SER A 165 4.74 -24.19 -32.53
N LEU A 166 4.84 -22.99 -31.95
CA LEU A 166 5.93 -22.58 -31.06
C LEU A 166 5.93 -23.37 -29.75
N SER A 167 7.13 -23.61 -29.20
CA SER A 167 7.34 -24.19 -27.87
C SER A 167 7.90 -23.14 -26.91
N ILE A 168 7.59 -23.27 -25.62
CA ILE A 168 8.13 -22.42 -24.55
C ILE A 168 9.50 -22.91 -24.06
N LEU A 169 9.85 -24.16 -24.31
CA LEU A 169 10.99 -24.86 -23.67
C LEU A 169 12.33 -24.68 -24.39
N THR A 170 12.32 -24.35 -25.67
CA THR A 170 13.53 -24.22 -26.49
C THR A 170 13.53 -22.88 -27.20
N ALA A 171 14.65 -22.16 -27.16
CA ALA A 171 14.84 -21.04 -28.07
C ALA A 171 16.29 -20.86 -28.52
N ALA A 172 16.49 -20.87 -29.84
CA ALA A 172 17.57 -20.17 -30.51
C ALA A 172 17.33 -18.64 -30.47
N PRO A 173 18.35 -17.78 -30.58
CA PRO A 173 18.17 -16.31 -30.50
C PRO A 173 17.19 -15.72 -31.53
N GLU A 174 17.01 -16.36 -32.69
CA GLU A 174 15.99 -15.97 -33.68
C GLU A 174 14.56 -16.25 -33.19
N GLU A 175 14.37 -17.33 -32.42
CA GLU A 175 13.07 -17.72 -31.87
C GLU A 175 12.61 -16.73 -30.78
N ASN A 176 13.52 -16.13 -30.00
CA ASN A 176 13.15 -15.10 -29.00
C ASN A 176 12.44 -13.88 -29.63
N SER A 177 12.85 -13.49 -30.84
CA SER A 177 12.23 -12.36 -31.55
C SER A 177 10.84 -12.70 -32.09
N GLU A 178 10.65 -13.95 -32.54
CA GLU A 178 9.34 -14.47 -32.93
C GLU A 178 8.37 -14.56 -31.76
N GLN A 179 8.87 -14.97 -30.59
CA GLN A 179 8.07 -15.06 -29.38
C GLN A 179 7.63 -13.68 -28.88
N SER A 180 8.49 -12.66 -28.95
CA SER A 180 8.09 -11.27 -28.65
C SER A 180 6.98 -10.77 -29.57
N CYS A 181 7.03 -11.12 -30.87
CA CYS A 181 5.97 -10.79 -31.83
C CYS A 181 4.67 -11.52 -31.48
N ALA A 182 4.75 -12.81 -31.16
CA ALA A 182 3.60 -13.62 -30.76
C ALA A 182 2.93 -13.07 -29.48
N ALA A 183 3.71 -12.66 -28.48
CA ALA A 183 3.19 -12.00 -27.28
C ALA A 183 2.45 -10.69 -27.62
N ALA A 184 2.97 -9.89 -28.55
CA ALA A 184 2.33 -8.66 -28.99
C ALA A 184 1.00 -8.90 -29.74
N ILE A 185 0.89 -10.01 -30.49
CA ILE A 185 -0.36 -10.44 -31.15
C ILE A 185 -1.44 -10.75 -30.11
N PHE A 186 -1.11 -11.50 -29.05
CA PHE A 186 -2.06 -11.71 -27.94
C PHE A 186 -2.50 -10.39 -27.30
N GLY A 187 -1.60 -9.40 -27.19
CA GLY A 187 -1.93 -8.07 -26.71
C GLY A 187 -2.99 -7.35 -27.56
N ILE A 188 -2.97 -7.50 -28.89
CA ILE A 188 -4.03 -6.96 -29.78
C ILE A 188 -5.33 -7.70 -29.57
N ILE A 189 -5.30 -9.04 -29.53
CA ILE A 189 -6.50 -9.86 -29.39
C ILE A 189 -7.20 -9.56 -28.06
N GLU A 190 -6.42 -9.44 -26.99
CA GLU A 190 -6.87 -9.03 -25.65
C GLU A 190 -7.55 -7.64 -25.70
N ALA A 191 -6.94 -6.66 -26.37
CA ALA A 191 -7.56 -5.34 -26.56
C ALA A 191 -8.84 -5.40 -27.42
N ALA A 192 -8.87 -6.25 -28.45
CA ALA A 192 -10.04 -6.45 -29.29
C ALA A 192 -11.22 -7.07 -28.50
N MET A 193 -10.94 -7.98 -27.57
CA MET A 193 -11.95 -8.55 -26.67
C MET A 193 -12.55 -7.48 -25.75
N HIS A 194 -11.72 -6.61 -25.17
CA HIS A 194 -12.21 -5.48 -24.37
C HIS A 194 -13.04 -4.49 -25.20
N ALA A 195 -12.63 -4.22 -26.44
CA ALA A 195 -13.38 -3.38 -27.37
C ALA A 195 -14.74 -3.99 -27.75
N ALA A 196 -14.78 -5.30 -28.01
CA ALA A 196 -16.02 -6.02 -28.28
C ALA A 196 -16.98 -5.95 -27.08
N GLY A 197 -16.51 -6.20 -25.85
CA GLY A 197 -17.33 -6.07 -24.65
C GLY A 197 -17.95 -4.68 -24.46
N ALA A 198 -17.18 -3.61 -24.74
CA ALA A 198 -17.66 -2.23 -24.61
C ALA A 198 -18.76 -1.83 -25.62
N THR A 199 -18.96 -2.60 -26.70
CA THR A 199 -20.11 -2.37 -27.62
C THR A 199 -21.42 -2.89 -27.06
N ALA A 200 -21.39 -4.00 -26.33
CA ALA A 200 -22.59 -4.59 -25.77
C ALA A 200 -23.15 -3.76 -24.61
N ASP A 201 -22.27 -3.13 -23.81
CA ASP A 201 -22.62 -2.18 -22.75
C ASP A 201 -23.47 -0.99 -23.26
N GLN A 202 -23.42 -0.67 -24.56
CA GLN A 202 -24.21 0.42 -25.19
C GLN A 202 -25.58 -0.01 -25.71
N THR A 203 -25.79 -1.32 -25.92
CA THR A 203 -27.06 -1.87 -26.41
C THR A 203 -28.03 -2.24 -25.28
N ALA A 204 -27.59 -2.15 -24.02
CA ALA A 204 -28.45 -2.33 -22.84
C ALA A 204 -29.40 -1.12 -22.69
N PRO A 205 -30.71 -1.33 -22.45
CA PRO A 205 -31.67 -0.23 -22.40
C PRO A 205 -31.74 0.35 -20.99
N GLU A 206 -31.11 1.48 -20.69
CA GLU A 206 -31.56 2.30 -19.54
C GLU A 206 -31.42 3.81 -19.73
N GLU A 207 -32.36 4.46 -19.07
CA GLU A 207 -32.75 5.86 -19.07
C GLU A 207 -31.65 6.75 -18.48
N HIS A 208 -31.52 7.96 -19.04
CA HIS A 208 -30.57 9.03 -18.67
C HIS A 208 -29.14 8.92 -19.24
N HIS A 209 -28.91 9.52 -20.42
CA HIS A 209 -27.81 10.48 -20.61
C HIS A 209 -28.07 11.40 -21.82
N GLY A 210 -27.67 12.67 -21.68
CA GLY A 210 -27.82 13.71 -22.70
C GLY A 210 -26.76 13.65 -23.80
N LYS A 211 -27.20 14.05 -25.01
CA LYS A 211 -26.53 14.59 -26.21
C LYS A 211 -25.15 14.14 -26.73
N ASP A 212 -24.33 13.34 -26.05
CA ASP A 212 -23.06 12.84 -26.61
C ASP A 212 -23.00 11.31 -26.64
N SER A 213 -23.88 10.66 -27.38
CA SER A 213 -23.76 9.22 -27.65
C SER A 213 -22.65 8.99 -28.69
N PHE A 214 -21.53 8.40 -28.25
CA PHE A 214 -20.49 7.94 -29.17
C PHE A 214 -21.07 6.86 -30.11
N PRO A 215 -20.70 6.84 -31.41
CA PRO A 215 -21.15 5.79 -32.34
C PRO A 215 -20.70 4.40 -31.83
N PRO A 216 -21.37 3.28 -32.18
CA PRO A 216 -20.93 1.95 -31.76
C PRO A 216 -19.51 1.63 -32.29
N LEU A 217 -18.70 0.85 -31.56
CA LEU A 217 -17.41 0.40 -32.10
C LEU A 217 -17.65 -0.60 -33.23
N ALA A 218 -16.71 -0.66 -34.17
CA ALA A 218 -16.74 -1.60 -35.29
C ALA A 218 -16.60 -3.07 -34.89
N LEU A 219 -16.04 -3.34 -33.71
CA LEU A 219 -15.81 -4.69 -33.20
C LEU A 219 -16.94 -5.10 -32.25
N ASN A 220 -17.50 -6.28 -32.48
CA ASN A 220 -18.49 -6.92 -31.62
C ASN A 220 -17.99 -8.34 -31.30
N TRP A 221 -18.76 -9.08 -30.51
CA TRP A 221 -18.39 -10.43 -30.10
C TRP A 221 -18.23 -11.43 -31.24
N SER A 222 -19.03 -11.34 -32.31
CA SER A 222 -18.91 -12.27 -33.45
C SER A 222 -17.58 -12.13 -34.20
N HIS A 223 -16.90 -10.99 -34.05
CA HIS A 223 -15.56 -10.77 -34.64
C HIS A 223 -14.42 -11.31 -33.78
N VAL A 224 -14.65 -11.73 -32.53
CA VAL A 224 -13.58 -12.18 -31.61
C VAL A 224 -13.76 -13.62 -31.12
N THR A 225 -14.94 -14.22 -31.26
CA THR A 225 -15.20 -15.60 -30.82
C THR A 225 -14.35 -16.65 -31.54
N GLY A 226 -13.97 -16.41 -32.80
CA GLY A 226 -13.12 -17.34 -33.56
C GLY A 226 -11.68 -17.46 -33.04
N PHE A 227 -11.20 -16.50 -32.23
CA PHE A 227 -9.88 -16.58 -31.61
C PHE A 227 -9.85 -17.54 -30.41
N LEU A 228 -11.00 -17.83 -29.79
CA LEU A 228 -11.08 -18.53 -28.50
C LEU A 228 -10.52 -19.94 -28.50
N PRO A 229 -10.88 -20.82 -29.46
CA PRO A 229 -10.34 -22.18 -29.49
C PRO A 229 -8.82 -22.17 -29.71
N LEU A 230 -8.32 -21.17 -30.45
CA LEU A 230 -6.89 -21.06 -30.74
C LEU A 230 -6.09 -20.66 -29.50
N ILE A 231 -6.58 -19.67 -28.75
CA ILE A 231 -5.94 -19.22 -27.50
C ILE A 231 -6.02 -20.32 -26.45
N GLY A 232 -7.18 -20.96 -26.28
CA GLY A 232 -7.34 -22.09 -25.37
C GLY A 232 -6.38 -23.24 -25.69
N GLY A 233 -6.25 -23.58 -26.97
CA GLY A 233 -5.27 -24.56 -27.45
C GLY A 233 -3.82 -24.20 -27.13
N CYS A 234 -3.42 -22.93 -27.33
CA CYS A 234 -2.08 -22.46 -26.96
C CYS A 234 -1.83 -22.60 -25.45
N VAL A 235 -2.76 -22.15 -24.61
CA VAL A 235 -2.63 -22.21 -23.14
C VAL A 235 -2.51 -23.65 -22.67
N THR A 236 -3.38 -24.55 -23.15
CA THR A 236 -3.31 -25.97 -22.79
C THR A 236 -1.98 -26.59 -23.22
N LYS A 237 -1.56 -26.39 -24.48
CA LYS A 237 -0.29 -26.91 -25.00
C LYS A 237 0.90 -26.47 -24.14
N TRP A 238 1.03 -25.16 -23.96
CA TRP A 238 2.19 -24.58 -23.29
C TRP A 238 2.22 -24.85 -21.78
N VAL A 239 1.06 -24.96 -21.12
CA VAL A 239 1.03 -25.40 -19.73
C VAL A 239 1.49 -26.85 -19.62
N MET A 240 1.06 -27.75 -20.52
CA MET A 240 1.53 -29.14 -20.52
C MET A 240 3.04 -29.23 -20.76
N GLU A 241 3.59 -28.47 -21.71
CA GLU A 241 5.03 -28.39 -21.94
C GLU A 241 5.81 -27.98 -20.68
N ILE A 242 5.32 -26.99 -19.93
CA ILE A 242 5.97 -26.54 -18.69
C ILE A 242 5.83 -27.59 -17.58
N LEU A 243 4.70 -28.28 -17.50
CA LEU A 243 4.46 -29.34 -16.51
C LEU A 243 5.35 -30.57 -16.73
N ASP A 244 5.66 -30.89 -17.98
CA ASP A 244 6.53 -32.02 -18.37
C ASP A 244 8.03 -31.71 -18.19
N CYS A 245 8.39 -30.48 -17.81
CA CYS A 245 9.77 -30.04 -17.69
C CYS A 245 10.18 -29.69 -16.27
N ASP A 246 11.46 -29.93 -15.95
CA ASP A 246 12.08 -29.40 -14.74
C ASP A 246 12.29 -27.88 -14.89
N PRO A 247 11.62 -27.04 -14.07
CA PRO A 247 11.65 -25.59 -14.22
C PRO A 247 13.03 -24.97 -13.95
N SER A 248 13.91 -25.68 -13.25
CA SER A 248 15.24 -25.19 -12.86
C SER A 248 16.32 -25.32 -13.95
N SER A 249 16.14 -26.21 -14.92
CA SER A 249 17.15 -26.53 -15.95
C SER A 249 16.74 -26.11 -17.35
N ASN A 250 15.44 -26.24 -17.70
CA ASN A 250 14.98 -26.14 -19.08
C ASN A 250 14.03 -24.97 -19.36
N LEU A 251 13.47 -24.32 -18.33
CA LEU A 251 12.50 -23.24 -18.54
C LEU A 251 13.20 -21.90 -18.85
N GLN A 252 12.99 -21.40 -20.07
CA GLN A 252 13.42 -20.06 -20.43
C GLN A 252 12.39 -19.02 -19.97
N VAL A 253 12.78 -18.21 -18.99
CA VAL A 253 11.93 -17.18 -18.36
C VAL A 253 11.40 -16.15 -19.36
N GLU A 254 12.19 -15.82 -20.38
CA GLU A 254 11.83 -14.87 -21.44
C GLU A 254 10.55 -15.31 -22.19
N ASN A 255 10.34 -16.63 -22.32
CA ASN A 255 9.26 -17.22 -23.12
C ASN A 255 7.93 -17.26 -22.35
N LEU A 256 7.96 -17.02 -21.03
CA LEU A 256 6.76 -16.92 -20.20
C LEU A 256 5.87 -15.72 -20.59
N CYS A 257 6.40 -14.74 -21.33
CA CYS A 257 5.59 -13.66 -21.88
C CYS A 257 4.50 -14.15 -22.86
N LEU A 258 4.73 -15.27 -23.57
CA LEU A 258 3.74 -15.90 -24.44
C LEU A 258 2.54 -16.40 -23.65
N LEU A 259 2.83 -17.19 -22.62
CA LEU A 259 1.80 -17.77 -21.76
C LEU A 259 1.07 -16.66 -20.99
N SER A 260 1.80 -15.65 -20.49
CA SER A 260 1.21 -14.46 -19.87
C SER A 260 0.23 -13.74 -20.81
N GLY A 261 0.61 -13.53 -22.07
CA GLY A 261 -0.26 -12.88 -23.08
C GLY A 261 -1.51 -13.69 -23.39
N ALA A 262 -1.36 -15.01 -23.59
CA ALA A 262 -2.49 -15.90 -23.86
C ALA A 262 -3.44 -16.02 -22.65
N VAL A 263 -2.90 -16.13 -21.44
CA VAL A 263 -3.68 -16.14 -20.19
C VAL A 263 -4.40 -14.80 -19.97
N ALA A 264 -3.75 -13.67 -20.28
CA ALA A 264 -4.39 -12.35 -20.21
C ALA A 264 -5.55 -12.21 -21.21
N ALA A 265 -5.42 -12.75 -22.42
CA ALA A 265 -6.51 -12.79 -23.40
C ALA A 265 -7.68 -13.68 -22.93
N LEU A 266 -7.41 -14.87 -22.38
CA LEU A 266 -8.46 -15.70 -21.75
C LEU A 266 -9.13 -14.99 -20.57
N THR A 267 -8.34 -14.27 -19.76
CA THR A 267 -8.88 -13.46 -18.66
C THR A 267 -9.81 -12.38 -19.17
N ALA A 268 -9.43 -11.65 -20.23
CA ALA A 268 -10.25 -10.63 -20.85
C ALA A 268 -11.58 -11.21 -21.35
N LEU A 269 -11.55 -12.38 -22.01
CA LEU A 269 -12.74 -13.11 -22.43
C LEU A 269 -13.71 -13.35 -21.27
N TYR A 270 -13.27 -14.04 -20.21
CA TYR A 270 -14.15 -14.38 -19.09
C TYR A 270 -14.56 -13.15 -18.27
N SER A 271 -13.77 -12.07 -18.28
CA SER A 271 -14.16 -10.81 -17.63
C SER A 271 -15.34 -10.12 -18.30
N LYS A 272 -15.51 -10.37 -19.61
CA LYS A 272 -16.48 -9.70 -20.47
C LYS A 272 -17.53 -10.64 -21.07
N SER A 273 -17.48 -11.94 -20.76
CA SER A 273 -18.39 -12.95 -21.31
C SER A 273 -19.85 -12.70 -20.97
N SER A 274 -20.14 -12.14 -19.79
CA SER A 274 -21.51 -11.74 -19.38
C SER A 274 -22.14 -10.70 -20.31
N ASP A 275 -21.31 -9.93 -21.00
CA ASP A 275 -21.74 -8.83 -21.86
C ASP A 275 -22.06 -9.37 -23.27
N GLN A 276 -21.96 -10.69 -23.52
CA GLN A 276 -22.31 -11.30 -24.81
C GLN A 276 -23.83 -11.47 -24.94
N VAL A 277 -24.38 -11.09 -26.10
CA VAL A 277 -25.80 -11.34 -26.42
C VAL A 277 -26.12 -12.84 -26.45
N SER A 278 -25.15 -13.67 -26.86
CA SER A 278 -25.23 -15.13 -26.86
C SER A 278 -24.71 -15.77 -25.56
N TYR A 279 -24.63 -15.02 -24.46
CA TYR A 279 -24.08 -15.52 -23.21
C TYR A 279 -24.96 -16.65 -22.63
N SER A 280 -24.35 -17.82 -22.48
CA SER A 280 -24.93 -18.96 -21.77
C SER A 280 -24.14 -19.18 -20.47
N PRO A 281 -24.75 -18.93 -19.29
CA PRO A 281 -24.10 -19.22 -18.01
C PRO A 281 -23.68 -20.68 -17.89
N VAL A 282 -24.50 -21.61 -18.37
CA VAL A 282 -24.24 -23.06 -18.27
C VAL A 282 -23.00 -23.46 -19.08
N ASP A 283 -22.93 -23.02 -20.33
CA ASP A 283 -21.78 -23.34 -21.20
C ASP A 283 -20.50 -22.70 -20.69
N THR A 284 -20.59 -21.47 -20.14
CA THR A 284 -19.46 -20.79 -19.53
C THR A 284 -18.95 -21.54 -18.30
N LEU A 285 -19.84 -22.02 -17.43
CA LEU A 285 -19.45 -22.81 -16.26
C LEU A 285 -18.80 -24.14 -16.68
N GLN A 286 -19.34 -24.83 -17.69
CA GLN A 286 -18.75 -26.07 -18.21
C GLN A 286 -17.35 -25.83 -18.81
N GLN A 287 -17.18 -24.76 -19.59
CA GLN A 287 -15.86 -24.37 -20.11
C GLN A 287 -14.87 -24.06 -18.97
N LEU A 288 -15.33 -23.38 -17.92
CA LEU A 288 -14.50 -23.09 -16.74
C LEU A 288 -14.12 -24.36 -15.97
N GLU A 289 -15.02 -25.33 -15.83
CA GLU A 289 -14.71 -26.64 -15.24
C GLU A 289 -13.68 -27.41 -16.07
N GLN A 290 -13.81 -27.40 -17.40
CA GLN A 290 -12.85 -28.02 -18.30
C GLN A 290 -11.48 -27.33 -18.21
N LEU A 291 -11.42 -26.00 -18.31
CA LEU A 291 -10.17 -25.23 -18.15
C LEU A 291 -9.52 -25.49 -16.78
N THR A 292 -10.33 -25.55 -15.73
CA THR A 292 -9.84 -25.79 -14.38
C THR A 292 -9.23 -27.17 -14.23
N SER A 293 -9.92 -28.21 -14.70
CA SER A 293 -9.46 -29.60 -14.59
C SER A 293 -8.28 -29.92 -15.51
N THR A 294 -8.23 -29.33 -16.70
CA THR A 294 -7.20 -29.60 -17.70
C THR A 294 -5.95 -28.75 -17.52
N VAL A 295 -6.07 -27.49 -17.07
CA VAL A 295 -4.96 -26.53 -17.04
C VAL A 295 -4.69 -26.03 -15.64
N LEU A 296 -5.69 -25.46 -14.96
CA LEU A 296 -5.44 -24.69 -13.72
C LEU A 296 -5.04 -25.60 -12.55
N VAL A 297 -5.79 -26.67 -12.27
CA VAL A 297 -5.46 -27.60 -11.17
C VAL A 297 -4.10 -28.26 -11.36
N PRO A 298 -3.76 -28.83 -12.53
CA PRO A 298 -2.40 -29.36 -12.78
C PRO A 298 -1.30 -28.32 -12.55
N LEU A 299 -1.50 -27.09 -13.02
CA LEU A 299 -0.54 -26.00 -12.81
C LEU A 299 -0.44 -25.58 -11.34
N VAL A 300 -1.57 -25.52 -10.64
CA VAL A 300 -1.64 -25.21 -9.21
C VAL A 300 -0.92 -26.28 -8.39
N ASP A 301 -1.14 -27.56 -8.68
CA ASP A 301 -0.53 -28.67 -7.94
C ASP A 301 0.97 -28.83 -8.26
N SER A 302 1.41 -28.36 -9.43
CA SER A 302 2.82 -28.44 -9.86
C SER A 302 3.78 -27.56 -9.05
N ASN A 303 5.07 -27.91 -9.11
CA ASN A 303 6.16 -27.13 -8.51
C ASN A 303 6.50 -25.84 -9.29
N VAL A 304 5.87 -25.59 -10.43
CA VAL A 304 6.15 -24.43 -11.31
C VAL A 304 5.84 -23.13 -10.59
N LEU A 305 4.70 -23.06 -9.90
CA LEU A 305 4.32 -21.88 -9.12
C LEU A 305 5.26 -21.68 -7.93
N ASP A 306 5.62 -22.76 -7.24
CA ASP A 306 6.57 -22.67 -6.13
C ASP A 306 7.91 -22.13 -6.62
N TRP A 307 8.41 -22.63 -7.75
CA TRP A 307 9.62 -22.12 -8.38
C TRP A 307 9.51 -20.65 -8.75
N CYS A 308 8.39 -20.21 -9.36
CA CYS A 308 8.18 -18.79 -9.71
C CYS A 308 8.25 -17.89 -8.48
N PHE A 309 7.53 -18.23 -7.40
CA PHE A 309 7.54 -17.45 -6.16
C PHE A 309 8.91 -17.48 -5.47
N MET A 310 9.62 -18.61 -5.48
CA MET A 310 10.99 -18.69 -4.95
C MET A 310 11.96 -17.80 -5.74
N GLN A 311 11.85 -17.72 -7.07
CA GLN A 311 12.66 -16.82 -7.88
C GLN A 311 12.32 -15.35 -7.64
N ILE A 312 11.04 -15.00 -7.51
CA ILE A 312 10.58 -13.65 -7.16
C ILE A 312 11.12 -13.25 -5.78
N SER A 313 10.98 -14.11 -4.76
CA SER A 313 11.54 -13.91 -3.42
C SER A 313 13.07 -13.80 -3.42
N SER A 314 13.76 -14.58 -4.26
CA SER A 314 15.23 -14.47 -4.41
C SER A 314 15.63 -13.13 -5.03
N ALA A 315 14.90 -12.67 -6.05
CA ALA A 315 15.13 -11.38 -6.69
C ALA A 315 14.88 -10.22 -5.70
N PHE A 316 13.84 -10.34 -4.87
CA PHE A 316 13.56 -9.43 -3.76
C PHE A 316 14.77 -9.29 -2.85
N ASN A 317 15.33 -10.40 -2.35
CA ASN A 317 16.48 -10.35 -1.45
C ASN A 317 17.76 -9.78 -2.09
N LYS A 318 17.98 -10.03 -3.40
CA LYS A 318 19.19 -9.60 -4.13
C LYS A 318 19.18 -8.14 -4.56
N THR A 319 18.00 -7.53 -4.74
CA THR A 319 17.87 -6.17 -5.29
C THR A 319 17.92 -5.05 -4.24
N ARG A 320 18.24 -5.36 -2.97
CA ARG A 320 18.38 -4.40 -1.84
C ARG A 320 19.35 -3.22 -2.07
N GLY A 321 20.00 -3.11 -3.22
CA GLY A 321 20.86 -1.97 -3.60
C GLY A 321 20.92 -1.64 -5.10
N SER A 322 20.06 -2.21 -5.96
CA SER A 322 20.12 -2.04 -7.41
C SER A 322 18.89 -1.28 -7.94
N LYS A 323 19.10 -0.20 -8.71
CA LYS A 323 18.02 0.49 -9.44
C LYS A 323 17.41 -0.51 -10.44
N LEU A 324 16.21 -1.02 -10.17
CA LEU A 324 15.47 -1.83 -11.14
C LEU A 324 15.25 -0.99 -12.40
N PHE A 325 15.76 -1.50 -13.52
CA PHE A 325 15.48 -0.92 -14.82
C PHE A 325 14.03 -1.24 -15.17
N ARG A 326 13.26 -0.18 -15.41
CA ARG A 326 11.91 -0.29 -15.96
C ARG A 326 12.05 -1.02 -17.30
N LYS A 327 11.41 -2.17 -17.45
CA LYS A 327 11.31 -2.91 -18.72
C LYS A 327 9.83 -3.12 -18.97
N ALA A 328 9.36 -2.75 -20.17
CA ALA A 328 8.02 -3.07 -20.59
C ALA A 328 7.88 -4.59 -20.66
N ILE A 329 6.86 -5.15 -20.00
CA ILE A 329 6.52 -6.56 -20.18
C ILE A 329 5.72 -6.66 -21.49
N PRO A 330 6.17 -7.44 -22.49
CA PRO A 330 5.51 -7.51 -23.80
C PRO A 330 4.02 -7.87 -23.75
N SER A 331 3.60 -8.68 -22.76
CA SER A 331 2.22 -9.14 -22.58
C SER A 331 1.32 -8.18 -21.79
N LEU A 332 1.88 -7.25 -21.01
CA LEU A 332 1.11 -6.38 -20.10
C LEU A 332 1.07 -4.93 -20.61
N PRO A 333 0.15 -4.08 -20.11
CA PRO A 333 0.14 -2.68 -20.46
C PRO A 333 1.44 -2.02 -19.98
N ASP A 334 2.13 -1.35 -20.90
CA ASP A 334 3.41 -0.69 -20.62
C ASP A 334 3.22 0.58 -19.77
N PHE A 335 2.01 1.15 -19.68
CA PHE A 335 1.71 2.33 -18.86
C PHE A 335 2.69 3.52 -19.07
N GLY A 336 3.23 3.66 -20.28
CA GLY A 336 4.24 4.67 -20.62
C GLY A 336 5.61 4.42 -19.99
N SER A 337 5.91 3.20 -19.58
CA SER A 337 7.18 2.84 -18.96
C SER A 337 8.35 2.89 -19.98
N LEU A 338 9.53 3.24 -19.49
CA LEU A 338 10.75 3.35 -20.29
C LEU A 338 11.25 1.94 -20.54
N GLU A 339 11.28 1.42 -21.77
CA GLU A 339 12.30 0.44 -22.12
C GLU A 339 13.63 1.21 -22.15
N LEU A 340 14.48 1.02 -21.15
CA LEU A 340 15.87 1.41 -21.29
C LEU A 340 16.49 0.46 -22.31
N ILE A 341 16.51 0.89 -23.57
CA ILE A 341 17.27 0.23 -24.61
C ILE A 341 18.73 0.32 -24.18
N GLU A 342 19.29 -0.80 -23.73
CA GLU A 342 20.72 -0.92 -23.50
C GLU A 342 21.44 -0.76 -24.85
N LYS A 343 22.51 0.04 -24.86
CA LYS A 343 23.35 0.16 -26.05
C LYS A 343 23.96 -1.21 -26.37
N PRO A 344 24.10 -1.59 -27.64
CA PRO A 344 24.81 -2.81 -28.02
C PRO A 344 26.25 -2.73 -27.49
N GLY A 345 26.60 -3.58 -26.51
CA GLY A 345 27.97 -3.70 -25.98
C GLY A 345 28.12 -3.79 -24.45
N THR A 346 27.09 -3.48 -23.65
CA THR A 346 27.09 -3.74 -22.20
C THR A 346 26.48 -5.12 -21.90
N PRO A 347 27.12 -5.98 -21.08
CA PRO A 347 26.53 -7.27 -20.73
C PRO A 347 25.22 -7.03 -19.96
N PRO A 348 24.14 -7.72 -20.33
CA PRO A 348 22.82 -7.44 -19.78
C PRO A 348 22.80 -7.78 -18.30
N ALA A 349 22.38 -6.83 -17.46
CA ALA A 349 21.83 -7.18 -16.15
C ALA A 349 20.45 -7.79 -16.40
N LYS A 350 20.40 -9.05 -16.89
CA LYS A 350 19.17 -9.82 -17.12
C LYS A 350 18.43 -10.02 -15.79
N SER A 351 17.63 -9.05 -15.36
CA SER A 351 16.68 -9.29 -14.28
C SER A 351 15.49 -10.06 -14.88
N ASN A 352 15.63 -11.39 -14.96
CA ASN A 352 14.58 -12.34 -15.36
C ASN A 352 13.31 -12.27 -14.49
N SER A 353 13.25 -11.39 -13.48
CA SER A 353 12.13 -11.22 -12.56
C SER A 353 10.89 -10.62 -13.22
N THR A 354 11.04 -9.79 -14.25
CA THR A 354 9.93 -9.01 -14.83
C THR A 354 8.94 -9.89 -15.59
N GLU A 355 9.41 -10.84 -16.38
CA GLU A 355 8.58 -11.82 -17.09
C GLU A 355 7.92 -12.82 -16.13
N LEU A 356 8.60 -13.22 -15.04
CA LEU A 356 8.02 -14.05 -13.98
C LEU A 356 6.86 -13.37 -13.27
N ILE A 357 7.03 -12.09 -12.90
CA ILE A 357 5.96 -11.27 -12.31
C ILE A 357 4.81 -11.13 -13.30
N GLY A 358 5.11 -10.93 -14.60
CA GLY A 358 4.10 -10.85 -15.65
C GLY A 358 3.24 -12.12 -15.75
N PHE A 359 3.88 -13.30 -15.86
CA PHE A 359 3.18 -14.58 -15.92
C PHE A 359 2.36 -14.86 -14.66
N THR A 360 2.98 -14.75 -13.48
CA THR A 360 2.30 -15.01 -12.20
C THR A 360 1.13 -14.04 -11.99
N SER A 361 1.28 -12.75 -12.31
CA SER A 361 0.19 -11.78 -12.22
C SER A 361 -0.96 -12.12 -13.17
N SER A 362 -0.68 -12.45 -14.43
CA SER A 362 -1.72 -12.86 -15.39
C SER A 362 -2.46 -14.12 -14.93
N LEU A 363 -1.74 -15.09 -14.37
CA LEU A 363 -2.35 -16.31 -13.84
C LEU A 363 -3.22 -16.01 -12.61
N MET A 364 -2.73 -15.25 -11.63
CA MET A 364 -3.51 -14.88 -10.45
C MET A 364 -4.76 -14.07 -10.83
N GLN A 365 -4.67 -13.22 -11.85
CA GLN A 365 -5.83 -12.51 -12.40
C GLN A 365 -6.86 -13.47 -13.01
N LEU A 366 -6.43 -14.48 -13.77
CA LEU A 366 -7.31 -15.51 -14.30
C LEU A 366 -7.98 -16.29 -13.17
N LEU A 367 -7.23 -16.75 -12.16
CA LEU A 367 -7.78 -17.47 -11.00
C LEU A 367 -8.82 -16.63 -10.25
N CYS A 368 -8.57 -15.33 -10.06
CA CYS A 368 -9.54 -14.41 -9.47
C CYS A 368 -10.83 -14.33 -10.29
N GLN A 369 -10.73 -14.28 -11.62
CA GLN A 369 -11.89 -14.19 -12.49
C GLN A 369 -12.67 -15.51 -12.53
N VAL A 370 -11.99 -16.65 -12.60
CA VAL A 370 -12.62 -17.98 -12.57
C VAL A 370 -13.37 -18.20 -11.25
N THR A 371 -12.73 -17.92 -10.11
CA THR A 371 -13.36 -18.06 -8.77
C THR A 371 -14.50 -17.07 -8.55
N LYS A 372 -14.44 -15.87 -9.15
CA LYS A 372 -15.55 -14.91 -9.14
C LYS A 372 -16.78 -15.43 -9.89
N LEU A 373 -16.59 -16.10 -11.02
CA LEU A 373 -17.68 -16.63 -11.86
C LEU A 373 -18.22 -17.98 -11.36
N HIS A 374 -17.33 -18.87 -10.89
CA HIS A 374 -17.66 -20.24 -10.51
C HIS A 374 -17.22 -20.55 -9.07
N LYS A 375 -18.08 -20.25 -8.10
CA LYS A 375 -17.82 -20.47 -6.66
C LYS A 375 -17.50 -21.91 -6.28
N GLY A 376 -18.11 -22.89 -6.97
CA GLY A 376 -17.84 -24.32 -6.72
C GLY A 376 -16.42 -24.79 -7.06
N ILE A 377 -15.64 -23.99 -7.79
CA ILE A 377 -14.24 -24.28 -8.14
C ILE A 377 -13.26 -23.64 -7.14
N THR A 378 -13.71 -22.63 -6.37
CA THR A 378 -12.87 -21.89 -5.43
C THR A 378 -12.11 -22.78 -4.45
N THR A 379 -12.73 -23.85 -3.97
CA THR A 379 -12.12 -24.84 -3.06
C THR A 379 -11.02 -25.66 -3.71
N LYS A 380 -11.06 -25.87 -5.03
CA LYS A 380 -10.00 -26.57 -5.78
C LYS A 380 -8.77 -25.69 -6.00
N LEU A 381 -8.98 -24.37 -6.09
CA LEU A 381 -7.92 -23.39 -6.37
C LEU A 381 -7.37 -22.72 -5.10
N SER A 382 -8.01 -22.90 -3.94
CA SER A 382 -7.58 -22.31 -2.67
C SER A 382 -6.22 -22.84 -2.19
N ALA A 383 -5.82 -24.05 -2.63
CA ALA A 383 -4.52 -24.64 -2.33
C ALA A 383 -3.33 -23.75 -2.72
N VAL A 384 -3.48 -22.92 -3.77
CA VAL A 384 -2.44 -21.96 -4.21
C VAL A 384 -1.99 -21.05 -3.07
N LEU A 385 -2.94 -20.54 -2.28
CA LEU A 385 -2.65 -19.56 -1.22
C LEU A 385 -1.96 -20.19 -0.01
N CYS A 386 -2.04 -21.51 0.14
CA CYS A 386 -1.41 -22.27 1.23
C CYS A 386 -0.04 -22.85 0.83
N LYS A 387 0.40 -22.65 -0.41
CA LYS A 387 1.72 -23.10 -0.84
C LYS A 387 2.82 -22.39 -0.04
N LYS A 388 3.81 -23.18 0.40
CA LYS A 388 4.91 -22.68 1.22
C LYS A 388 5.66 -21.51 0.56
N ALA A 389 5.92 -21.58 -0.75
CA ALA A 389 6.62 -20.52 -1.48
C ALA A 389 5.81 -19.21 -1.53
N VAL A 390 4.48 -19.30 -1.67
CA VAL A 390 3.58 -18.13 -1.64
C VAL A 390 3.56 -17.51 -0.25
N LEU A 391 3.44 -18.33 0.80
CA LEU A 391 3.47 -17.86 2.19
C LEU A 391 4.82 -17.24 2.56
N GLU A 392 5.93 -17.81 2.09
CA GLU A 392 7.28 -17.25 2.28
C GLU A 392 7.43 -15.90 1.58
N TYR A 393 6.96 -15.77 0.35
CA TYR A 393 6.90 -14.48 -0.36
C TYR A 393 6.07 -13.43 0.41
N LEU A 394 4.87 -13.78 0.88
CA LEU A 394 4.03 -12.86 1.64
C LEU A 394 4.67 -12.45 2.98
N ASN A 395 5.35 -13.36 3.67
CA ASN A 395 6.11 -13.02 4.87
C ASN A 395 7.22 -12.01 4.57
N ILE A 396 7.98 -12.22 3.49
CA ILE A 396 9.03 -11.29 3.05
C ILE A 396 8.44 -9.88 2.79
N VAL A 397 7.28 -9.81 2.12
CA VAL A 397 6.59 -8.53 1.85
C VAL A 397 6.19 -7.84 3.16
N VAL A 398 5.63 -8.57 4.13
CA VAL A 398 5.21 -8.03 5.44
C VAL A 398 6.41 -7.62 6.31
N GLU A 399 7.53 -8.32 6.22
CA GLU A 399 8.73 -8.05 7.02
C GLU A 399 9.63 -6.95 6.45
N SER A 400 9.43 -6.54 5.19
CA SER A 400 10.31 -5.59 4.51
C SER A 400 10.22 -4.16 5.10
N GLN A 401 11.19 -3.80 5.96
CA GLN A 401 11.19 -2.57 6.76
C GLN A 401 11.58 -1.28 6.00
N ASP A 402 12.45 -1.38 4.99
CA ASP A 402 13.13 -0.24 4.36
C ASP A 402 13.09 -0.32 2.83
N VAL A 403 11.90 -0.33 2.24
CA VAL A 403 11.80 -0.45 0.78
C VAL A 403 11.63 0.95 0.16
N PRO A 404 12.69 1.58 -0.37
CA PRO A 404 12.50 2.77 -1.20
C PRO A 404 11.61 2.41 -2.38
N LEU A 405 10.68 3.30 -2.71
CA LEU A 405 9.67 3.22 -3.78
C LEU A 405 10.22 2.81 -5.18
N SER A 406 11.54 2.81 -5.34
CA SER A 406 12.27 2.31 -6.52
C SER A 406 12.35 0.78 -6.63
N PHE A 407 11.89 0.04 -5.63
CA PHE A 407 12.16 -1.39 -5.48
C PHE A 407 11.00 -2.29 -5.91
N PHE A 408 9.75 -1.90 -5.66
CA PHE A 408 8.60 -2.64 -6.19
C PHE A 408 8.29 -2.17 -7.61
N SER A 409 8.25 -3.12 -8.56
CA SER A 409 7.63 -2.82 -9.84
C SER A 409 6.12 -2.66 -9.64
N ARG A 410 5.48 -1.74 -10.35
CA ARG A 410 4.01 -1.58 -10.32
C ARG A 410 3.28 -2.91 -10.55
N GLN A 411 3.87 -3.79 -11.36
CA GLN A 411 3.33 -5.11 -11.70
C GLN A 411 3.39 -6.08 -10.51
N GLU A 412 4.35 -5.93 -9.61
CA GLU A 412 4.43 -6.72 -8.38
C GLU A 412 3.32 -6.30 -7.39
N HIS A 413 3.03 -5.01 -7.28
CA HIS A 413 1.84 -4.55 -6.54
C HIS A 413 0.54 -5.12 -7.11
N HIS A 414 0.43 -5.23 -8.44
CA HIS A 414 -0.72 -5.86 -9.10
C HIS A 414 -0.79 -7.37 -8.77
N LEU A 415 0.34 -8.10 -8.77
CA LEU A 415 0.41 -9.49 -8.32
C LEU A 415 -0.07 -9.63 -6.85
N GLN A 416 0.43 -8.80 -5.94
CA GLN A 416 0.03 -8.80 -4.53
C GLN A 416 -1.47 -8.50 -4.38
N TYR A 417 -2.00 -7.55 -5.15
CA TYR A 417 -3.43 -7.25 -5.19
C TYR A 417 -4.26 -8.48 -5.63
N PHE A 418 -3.87 -9.18 -6.70
CA PHE A 418 -4.60 -10.35 -7.16
C PHE A 418 -4.51 -11.52 -6.16
N LEU A 419 -3.39 -11.70 -5.48
CA LEU A 419 -3.29 -12.68 -4.37
C LEU A 419 -4.28 -12.35 -3.23
N ALA A 420 -4.34 -11.08 -2.81
CA ALA A 420 -5.28 -10.63 -1.81
C ALA A 420 -6.74 -10.81 -2.28
N LYS A 421 -7.02 -10.54 -3.55
CA LYS A 421 -8.36 -10.72 -4.14
C LYS A 421 -8.77 -12.19 -4.22
N LEU A 422 -7.84 -13.08 -4.55
CA LEU A 422 -8.08 -14.52 -4.54
C LEU A 422 -8.38 -15.00 -3.11
N ALA A 423 -7.61 -14.54 -2.12
CA ALA A 423 -7.87 -14.83 -0.71
C ALA A 423 -9.26 -14.36 -0.27
N ASN A 424 -9.69 -13.18 -0.73
CA ASN A 424 -11.04 -12.70 -0.50
C ASN A 424 -12.10 -13.64 -1.08
N ASN A 425 -11.94 -14.12 -2.32
CA ASN A 425 -12.89 -15.05 -2.93
C ASN A 425 -13.00 -16.35 -2.11
N VAL A 426 -11.86 -16.91 -1.65
CA VAL A 426 -11.81 -18.12 -0.81
C VAL A 426 -12.51 -17.91 0.53
N VAL A 427 -12.17 -16.84 1.26
CA VAL A 427 -12.77 -16.52 2.57
C VAL A 427 -14.28 -16.31 2.45
N PHE A 428 -14.76 -15.71 1.36
CA PHE A 428 -16.19 -15.53 1.12
C PHE A 428 -16.93 -16.84 0.82
N ASP A 429 -16.33 -17.79 0.10
CA ASP A 429 -16.99 -19.07 -0.22
C ASP A 429 -17.00 -20.06 0.95
N VAL A 430 -15.92 -20.15 1.74
CA VAL A 430 -15.87 -21.01 2.96
C VAL A 430 -17.01 -20.67 3.93
N THR A 431 -17.36 -19.39 4.05
CA THR A 431 -18.47 -18.94 4.93
C THR A 431 -19.88 -19.16 4.34
N ARG A 432 -20.03 -19.33 3.02
CA ARG A 432 -21.34 -19.52 2.36
C ARG A 432 -21.80 -20.97 2.37
N ASN A 433 -20.89 -21.93 2.43
CA ASN A 433 -21.24 -23.36 2.51
C ASN A 433 -21.86 -23.77 3.87
N ILE A 434 -22.17 -22.82 4.76
CA ILE A 434 -22.79 -23.04 6.08
C ILE A 434 -24.30 -22.68 6.06
N THR A 435 -24.91 -22.40 4.90
CA THR A 435 -26.36 -22.12 4.83
C THR A 435 -27.18 -23.37 4.54
N GLY A 436 -27.49 -24.09 5.62
CA GLY A 436 -28.42 -25.20 5.76
C GLY A 436 -28.32 -25.62 7.23
N HIS A 437 -29.38 -26.10 7.89
CA HIS A 437 -29.31 -26.47 9.31
C HIS A 437 -28.27 -27.59 9.54
N ILE A 438 -27.02 -27.19 9.82
CA ILE A 438 -25.89 -28.06 10.12
C ILE A 438 -25.64 -27.94 11.62
N VAL A 439 -25.67 -29.07 12.32
CA VAL A 439 -25.28 -29.13 13.73
C VAL A 439 -23.76 -29.14 13.78
N VAL A 440 -23.18 -28.03 14.24
CA VAL A 440 -21.73 -27.90 14.46
C VAL A 440 -21.40 -28.46 15.84
N VAL A 441 -20.74 -29.62 15.88
CA VAL A 441 -20.32 -30.26 17.14
C VAL A 441 -18.94 -29.71 17.52
N ILE A 442 -18.89 -28.85 18.54
CA ILE A 442 -17.63 -28.32 19.08
C ILE A 442 -17.29 -29.12 20.35
N SER A 443 -16.27 -29.97 20.30
CA SER A 443 -15.75 -30.70 21.46
C SER A 443 -14.22 -30.65 21.50
N PRO A 444 -13.58 -30.45 22.67
CA PRO A 444 -12.11 -30.44 22.78
C PRO A 444 -11.46 -31.83 22.59
N LEU A 445 -12.24 -32.90 22.43
CA LEU A 445 -11.74 -34.27 22.26
C LEU A 445 -12.05 -34.79 20.84
N VAL A 446 -11.02 -34.89 20.00
CA VAL A 446 -11.10 -35.30 18.58
C VAL A 446 -11.82 -36.62 18.36
N ASN A 447 -11.62 -37.61 19.23
CA ASN A 447 -12.25 -38.93 19.09
C ASN A 447 -13.77 -38.89 19.34
N LEU A 448 -14.25 -37.96 20.18
CA LEU A 448 -15.69 -37.81 20.46
C LEU A 448 -16.42 -37.13 19.29
N MET A 449 -15.71 -36.32 18.48
CA MET A 449 -16.28 -35.62 17.32
C MET A 449 -16.64 -36.57 16.17
N LYS A 450 -15.76 -37.53 15.85
CA LYS A 450 -16.00 -38.49 14.77
C LYS A 450 -17.24 -39.33 15.01
N ASP A 451 -17.39 -39.91 16.20
CA ASP A 451 -18.54 -40.75 16.55
C ASP A 451 -19.86 -39.95 16.56
N GLN A 452 -19.83 -38.68 16.99
CA GLN A 452 -21.01 -37.80 17.00
C GLN A 452 -21.44 -37.41 15.58
N VAL A 453 -20.48 -37.04 14.72
CA VAL A 453 -20.75 -36.69 13.32
C VAL A 453 -21.22 -37.92 12.54
N GLU A 454 -20.66 -39.10 12.79
CA GLU A 454 -21.05 -40.34 12.12
C GLU A 454 -22.47 -40.79 12.56
N ASN A 455 -22.83 -40.62 13.84
CA ASN A 455 -24.18 -40.88 14.33
C ASN A 455 -25.22 -39.89 13.77
N LEU A 456 -24.87 -38.60 13.63
CA LEU A 456 -25.74 -37.60 13.02
C LEU A 456 -25.95 -37.86 11.51
N LYS A 457 -24.89 -38.30 10.80
CA LYS A 457 -24.98 -38.75 9.41
C LYS A 457 -25.86 -39.99 9.25
N LYS A 458 -25.79 -40.96 10.19
CA LYS A 458 -26.69 -42.14 10.21
C LYS A 458 -28.16 -41.75 10.39
N LEU A 459 -28.45 -40.63 11.05
CA LEU A 459 -29.80 -40.07 11.24
C LEU A 459 -30.25 -39.16 10.08
N SER A 460 -29.53 -39.14 8.95
CA SER A 460 -29.80 -38.29 7.78
C SER A 460 -29.74 -36.78 8.06
N ILE A 461 -29.02 -36.36 9.10
CA ILE A 461 -28.79 -34.95 9.43
C ILE A 461 -27.42 -34.53 8.86
N PRO A 462 -27.35 -33.46 8.04
CA PRO A 462 -26.07 -32.96 7.53
C PRO A 462 -25.23 -32.38 8.69
N ALA A 463 -24.12 -33.06 9.03
CA ALA A 463 -23.16 -32.64 10.05
C ALA A 463 -21.74 -32.62 9.47
N ILE A 464 -20.97 -31.56 9.77
CA ILE A 464 -19.60 -31.34 9.30
C ILE A 464 -18.67 -31.25 10.51
N GLU A 465 -17.50 -31.89 10.41
CA GLU A 465 -16.42 -31.80 11.39
C GLU A 465 -15.60 -30.52 11.12
N VAL A 466 -15.44 -29.63 12.10
CA VAL A 466 -14.83 -28.29 11.92
C VAL A 466 -13.33 -28.34 11.62
N SER A 467 -12.69 -29.50 11.73
CA SER A 467 -11.24 -29.70 11.52
C SER A 467 -10.75 -29.37 10.10
N GLU A 468 -11.57 -29.44 9.05
CA GLU A 468 -11.17 -29.04 7.69
C GLU A 468 -11.20 -27.51 7.46
N SER A 469 -11.85 -26.75 8.34
CA SER A 469 -11.93 -25.27 8.25
C SER A 469 -10.77 -24.53 8.93
N ASP A 470 -9.88 -25.26 9.62
CA ASP A 470 -8.81 -24.70 10.44
C ASP A 470 -7.52 -24.38 9.67
N GLU A 471 -7.24 -25.03 8.52
CA GLU A 471 -5.99 -24.79 7.77
C GLU A 471 -5.89 -23.34 7.29
N TYR A 472 -6.95 -22.82 6.67
CA TYR A 472 -6.96 -21.47 6.11
C TYR A 472 -7.01 -20.38 7.19
N SER A 473 -7.67 -20.65 8.32
CA SER A 473 -7.80 -19.71 9.45
C SER A 473 -6.43 -19.23 9.96
N SER A 474 -5.42 -20.12 9.92
CA SER A 474 -4.05 -19.78 10.33
C SER A 474 -3.39 -18.71 9.45
N TYR A 475 -3.71 -18.68 8.15
CA TYR A 475 -3.08 -17.81 7.14
C TYR A 475 -3.88 -16.53 6.84
N VAL A 476 -5.15 -16.45 7.22
CA VAL A 476 -6.00 -15.25 7.05
C VAL A 476 -5.34 -14.01 7.65
N SER A 477 -4.63 -14.18 8.78
CA SER A 477 -3.87 -13.10 9.42
C SER A 477 -2.77 -12.55 8.52
N LEU A 478 -1.96 -13.44 7.94
CA LEU A 478 -0.87 -13.10 7.02
C LEU A 478 -1.39 -12.43 5.74
N TRP A 479 -2.47 -12.96 5.14
CA TRP A 479 -3.07 -12.35 3.95
C TRP A 479 -3.58 -10.93 4.23
N HIS A 480 -4.17 -10.73 5.41
CA HIS A 480 -4.62 -9.41 5.83
C HIS A 480 -3.45 -8.45 6.08
N GLU A 481 -2.36 -8.90 6.71
CA GLU A 481 -1.15 -8.08 6.89
C GLU A 481 -0.49 -7.71 5.57
N ALA A 482 -0.42 -8.64 4.63
CA ALA A 482 0.11 -8.37 3.29
C ALA A 482 -0.76 -7.34 2.54
N ALA A 483 -2.08 -7.41 2.66
CA ALA A 483 -2.99 -6.42 2.07
C ALA A 483 -2.84 -5.02 2.71
N LEU A 484 -2.66 -4.95 4.03
CA LEU A 484 -2.38 -3.70 4.75
C LEU A 484 -1.03 -3.10 4.35
N SER A 485 0.00 -3.94 4.20
CA SER A 485 1.33 -3.53 3.73
C SER A 485 1.24 -2.95 2.31
N LEU A 486 0.59 -3.67 1.39
CA LEU A 486 0.34 -3.20 0.03
C LEU A 486 -0.40 -1.84 0.01
N PHE A 487 -1.44 -1.66 0.82
CA PHE A 487 -2.17 -0.39 0.87
C PHE A 487 -1.28 0.80 1.24
N SER A 488 -0.27 0.59 2.09
CA SER A 488 0.69 1.63 2.50
C SER A 488 1.77 1.93 1.44
N THR A 489 1.95 1.08 0.43
CA THR A 489 3.00 1.19 -0.59
C THR A 489 2.48 1.41 -2.02
N ILE A 490 1.18 1.27 -2.27
CA ILE A 490 0.55 1.50 -3.59
C ILE A 490 0.97 2.85 -4.18
N PHE A 491 1.23 2.88 -5.49
CA PHE A 491 1.67 4.09 -6.19
C PHE A 491 0.49 4.95 -6.69
N PRO A 492 0.70 6.27 -6.87
CA PRO A 492 -0.24 7.11 -7.61
C PRO A 492 -0.57 6.55 -9.01
N GLY A 493 -1.81 6.67 -9.46
CA GLY A 493 -2.34 6.04 -10.67
C GLY A 493 -2.93 4.63 -10.48
N ASP A 494 -2.80 4.03 -9.28
CA ASP A 494 -3.41 2.75 -8.89
C ASP A 494 -4.54 2.96 -7.84
N GLU A 495 -5.19 4.12 -7.82
CA GLU A 495 -6.21 4.48 -6.81
C GLU A 495 -7.37 3.49 -6.76
N PHE A 496 -7.75 2.90 -7.91
CA PHE A 496 -8.75 1.84 -8.01
C PHE A 496 -8.42 0.62 -7.15
N TYR A 497 -7.17 0.16 -7.17
CA TYR A 497 -6.74 -0.98 -6.37
C TYR A 497 -6.80 -0.66 -4.87
N ALA A 498 -6.34 0.53 -4.47
CA ALA A 498 -6.43 0.98 -3.08
C ALA A 498 -7.88 1.06 -2.59
N PHE A 499 -8.78 1.61 -3.41
CA PHE A 499 -10.21 1.69 -3.12
C PHE A 499 -10.87 0.31 -3.00
N ASP A 500 -10.55 -0.61 -3.91
CA ASP A 500 -11.10 -1.98 -3.87
C ASP A 500 -10.57 -2.77 -2.66
N LEU A 501 -9.29 -2.64 -2.30
CA LEU A 501 -8.73 -3.26 -1.09
C LEU A 501 -9.43 -2.75 0.17
N LEU A 502 -9.56 -1.43 0.31
CA LEU A 502 -10.21 -0.81 1.47
C LEU A 502 -11.68 -1.24 1.60
N SER A 503 -12.38 -1.35 0.48
CA SER A 503 -13.81 -1.70 0.47
C SER A 503 -14.09 -3.19 0.67
N THR A 504 -13.19 -4.08 0.25
CA THR A 504 -13.43 -5.53 0.23
C THR A 504 -12.64 -6.34 1.25
N ILE A 505 -11.41 -5.94 1.59
CA ILE A 505 -10.48 -6.74 2.41
C ILE A 505 -10.16 -6.03 3.74
N LEU A 506 -9.58 -4.83 3.70
CA LEU A 506 -8.93 -4.21 4.87
C LEU A 506 -9.88 -3.97 6.06
N LEU A 507 -11.14 -3.64 5.77
CA LEU A 507 -12.15 -3.32 6.78
C LEU A 507 -13.28 -4.35 6.81
N ASN A 508 -12.95 -5.59 6.45
CA ASN A 508 -13.89 -6.71 6.43
C ASN A 508 -13.68 -7.59 7.67
N ALA A 509 -14.74 -7.73 8.47
CA ALA A 509 -14.74 -8.49 9.73
C ALA A 509 -14.18 -9.92 9.59
N LYS A 510 -14.37 -10.56 8.43
CA LYS A 510 -13.89 -11.93 8.18
C LYS A 510 -12.36 -12.06 8.24
N PHE A 511 -11.63 -11.00 7.91
CA PHE A 511 -10.16 -11.00 7.93
C PHE A 511 -9.57 -10.66 9.31
N PHE A 512 -10.40 -10.18 10.23
CA PHE A 512 -10.00 -9.86 11.61
C PHE A 512 -10.14 -11.05 12.57
N CYS A 513 -10.73 -12.17 12.13
CA CYS A 513 -10.80 -13.41 12.91
C CYS A 513 -9.40 -14.03 13.07
N GLY A 514 -8.68 -13.66 14.13
CA GLY A 514 -7.50 -14.40 14.60
C GLY A 514 -7.92 -15.60 15.47
N ARG A 515 -7.02 -16.59 15.59
CA ARG A 515 -7.08 -17.88 16.32
C ARG A 515 -7.81 -17.90 17.68
N ASN A 516 -8.03 -16.74 18.27
CA ASN A 516 -8.68 -16.49 19.53
C ASN A 516 -9.78 -15.45 19.26
N GLY A 517 -11.05 -15.88 19.20
CA GLY A 517 -12.19 -14.98 18.99
C GLY A 517 -12.20 -13.79 19.98
N PRO A 518 -13.01 -12.75 19.71
CA PRO A 518 -12.99 -11.48 20.46
C PRO A 518 -13.11 -11.63 21.99
N SER A 519 -13.63 -12.76 22.48
CA SER A 519 -13.78 -13.09 23.90
C SER A 519 -12.56 -13.71 24.58
N SER A 520 -11.59 -14.27 23.86
CA SER A 520 -10.48 -15.05 24.47
C SER A 520 -9.16 -14.29 24.63
N VAL A 521 -8.93 -13.26 23.80
CA VAL A 521 -7.77 -12.36 23.93
C VAL A 521 -7.94 -11.41 25.11
N GLY A 522 -9.16 -10.90 25.35
CA GLY A 522 -9.46 -10.03 26.49
C GLY A 522 -9.20 -10.73 27.82
N VAL A 523 -9.74 -11.94 28.02
CA VAL A 523 -9.63 -12.65 29.30
C VAL A 523 -8.18 -13.03 29.64
N THR A 524 -7.37 -13.48 28.67
CA THR A 524 -6.00 -13.95 28.96
C THR A 524 -4.98 -12.81 29.13
N LYS A 525 -5.18 -11.68 28.42
CA LYS A 525 -4.32 -10.50 28.55
C LYS A 525 -4.71 -9.65 29.76
N ASP A 526 -6.00 -9.49 30.04
CA ASP A 526 -6.48 -8.78 31.24
C ASP A 526 -6.08 -9.55 32.53
N LEU A 527 -6.03 -10.89 32.50
CA LEU A 527 -5.52 -11.71 33.62
C LEU A 527 -4.00 -11.62 33.81
N SER A 528 -3.22 -11.44 32.74
CA SER A 528 -1.76 -11.27 32.83
C SER A 528 -1.36 -9.84 33.20
N GLU A 529 -2.09 -8.83 32.75
CA GLU A 529 -1.96 -7.43 33.18
C GLU A 529 -2.43 -7.24 34.64
N MET A 530 -3.41 -8.00 35.14
CA MET A 530 -3.76 -8.04 36.58
C MET A 530 -2.66 -8.69 37.45
N SER A 531 -1.78 -9.52 36.88
CA SER A 531 -0.79 -10.30 37.65
C SER A 531 0.56 -9.59 37.81
N LEU A 532 0.83 -8.55 37.01
CA LEU A 532 2.07 -7.78 37.05
C LEU A 532 1.79 -6.28 37.30
N ALA A 533 1.78 -5.94 38.60
CA ALA A 533 1.84 -4.60 39.19
C ALA A 533 0.57 -3.71 39.17
N THR A 534 -0.38 -3.95 40.09
CA THR A 534 -0.92 -3.01 41.13
C THR A 534 -2.25 -3.56 41.71
N PRO A 535 -2.54 -3.39 43.02
CA PRO A 535 -3.81 -3.84 43.61
C PRO A 535 -5.02 -3.02 43.11
N PRO A 536 -6.25 -3.57 43.12
CA PRO A 536 -7.43 -2.92 42.56
C PRO A 536 -7.87 -1.69 43.37
N LEU A 537 -8.37 -0.68 42.65
CA LEU A 537 -8.95 0.60 43.12
C LEU A 537 -9.80 0.48 44.41
N PRO A 538 -9.64 1.39 45.39
CA PRO A 538 -10.75 1.83 46.24
C PRO A 538 -11.50 2.98 45.54
N SER A 539 -12.71 2.67 45.05
CA SER A 539 -13.56 3.58 44.29
C SER A 539 -14.27 4.63 45.17
N THR A 540 -13.99 5.90 44.94
CA THR A 540 -14.90 7.01 45.25
C THR A 540 -15.00 7.97 44.08
N CYS A 541 -15.40 7.44 42.92
CA CYS A 541 -16.08 8.20 41.87
C CYS A 541 -16.71 7.19 40.90
N ASP A 542 -18.01 7.30 40.67
CA ASP A 542 -18.75 6.47 39.72
C ASP A 542 -18.16 6.59 38.32
N THR A 543 -17.53 5.55 37.79
CA THR A 543 -17.44 5.33 36.34
C THR A 543 -17.08 3.88 36.02
N THR A 544 -18.00 3.20 35.36
CA THR A 544 -17.80 1.94 34.64
C THR A 544 -16.77 2.15 33.52
N ALA A 545 -15.47 2.03 33.81
CA ALA A 545 -14.44 2.03 32.77
C ALA A 545 -14.60 0.75 31.95
N ALA A 546 -14.97 0.89 30.67
CA ALA A 546 -15.15 -0.25 29.78
C ALA A 546 -13.86 -1.07 29.68
N SER A 547 -13.97 -2.39 29.80
CA SER A 547 -12.80 -3.27 29.67
C SER A 547 -12.20 -3.18 28.25
N ARG A 548 -10.90 -3.47 28.11
CA ARG A 548 -10.23 -3.48 26.80
C ARG A 548 -10.92 -4.44 25.82
N GLY A 549 -11.34 -5.60 26.32
CA GLY A 549 -12.13 -6.57 25.56
C GLY A 549 -13.46 -6.01 25.06
N GLU A 550 -14.19 -5.23 25.88
CA GLU A 550 -15.42 -4.56 25.47
C GLU A 550 -15.18 -3.51 24.38
N LEU A 551 -14.13 -2.71 24.49
CA LEU A 551 -13.77 -1.70 23.48
C LEU A 551 -13.43 -2.35 22.13
N ILE A 552 -12.69 -3.46 22.14
CA ILE A 552 -12.38 -4.23 20.93
C ILE A 552 -13.65 -4.83 20.32
N ALA A 553 -14.54 -5.40 21.15
CA ALA A 553 -15.80 -5.97 20.67
C ALA A 553 -16.72 -4.89 20.06
N GLN A 554 -16.78 -3.70 20.67
CA GLN A 554 -17.50 -2.55 20.13
C GLN A 554 -16.91 -2.07 18.80
N ALA A 555 -15.58 -1.94 18.72
CA ALA A 555 -14.88 -1.56 17.50
C ALA A 555 -15.13 -2.56 16.36
N HIS A 556 -15.04 -3.87 16.65
CA HIS A 556 -15.29 -4.92 15.69
C HIS A 556 -16.75 -4.90 15.19
N LYS A 557 -17.73 -4.68 16.08
CA LYS A 557 -19.14 -4.53 15.70
C LYS A 557 -19.37 -3.29 14.81
N ASN A 558 -18.59 -2.23 15.02
CA ASN A 558 -18.71 -0.96 14.30
C ASN A 558 -17.87 -0.89 13.01
N LEU A 559 -17.23 -1.98 12.57
CA LEU A 559 -16.45 -2.05 11.33
C LEU A 559 -17.15 -1.46 10.09
N PRO A 560 -18.49 -1.62 9.88
CA PRO A 560 -19.16 -0.99 8.75
C PRO A 560 -19.09 0.55 8.75
N CYS A 561 -19.16 1.18 9.93
CA CYS A 561 -19.06 2.63 10.10
C CYS A 561 -17.61 3.12 10.00
N ILE A 562 -16.66 2.31 10.50
CA ILE A 562 -15.23 2.54 10.26
C ILE A 562 -14.97 2.56 8.75
N ARG A 563 -15.48 1.55 8.03
CA ARG A 563 -15.37 1.49 6.57
C ARG A 563 -15.96 2.70 5.89
N SER A 564 -17.17 3.15 6.25
CA SER A 564 -17.73 4.36 5.63
C SER A 564 -16.86 5.60 5.88
N THR A 565 -16.28 5.75 7.07
CA THR A 565 -15.42 6.89 7.41
C THR A 565 -14.18 6.94 6.52
N PHE A 566 -13.45 5.83 6.37
CA PHE A 566 -12.24 5.79 5.54
C PHE A 566 -12.56 5.84 4.04
N MET A 567 -13.72 5.32 3.62
CA MET A 567 -14.18 5.46 2.23
C MET A 567 -14.53 6.91 1.87
N CYS A 568 -14.97 7.73 2.84
CA CYS A 568 -15.20 9.15 2.62
C CYS A 568 -13.92 9.90 2.23
N ALA A 569 -12.74 9.46 2.66
CA ALA A 569 -11.46 10.06 2.25
C ALA A 569 -11.22 9.97 0.73
N PHE A 570 -11.80 8.97 0.06
CA PHE A 570 -11.72 8.83 -1.41
C PHE A 570 -12.69 9.73 -2.17
N GLN A 571 -13.64 10.42 -1.51
CA GLN A 571 -14.59 11.31 -2.19
C GLN A 571 -13.89 12.46 -2.92
N GLY A 572 -12.81 13.01 -2.36
CA GLY A 572 -11.99 14.05 -2.99
C GLY A 572 -11.18 13.57 -4.20
N MET A 573 -11.04 12.25 -4.38
CA MET A 573 -10.22 11.62 -5.43
C MET A 573 -11.05 11.01 -6.57
N LYS A 574 -12.28 11.48 -6.79
CA LYS A 574 -13.20 10.90 -7.80
C LYS A 574 -12.57 10.79 -9.19
N HIS A 575 -11.95 11.87 -9.70
CA HIS A 575 -11.37 11.86 -11.04
C HIS A 575 -10.14 10.92 -11.18
N PRO A 576 -9.12 10.97 -10.29
CA PRO A 576 -8.05 9.97 -10.28
C PRO A 576 -8.56 8.51 -10.14
N LEU A 577 -9.57 8.29 -9.31
CA LEU A 577 -10.19 6.98 -9.12
C LEU A 577 -10.88 6.47 -10.40
N ASP A 578 -11.67 7.31 -11.07
CA ASP A 578 -12.32 6.94 -12.33
C ASP A 578 -11.29 6.69 -13.45
N THR A 579 -10.19 7.47 -13.46
CA THR A 579 -9.09 7.32 -14.41
C THR A 579 -8.34 5.99 -14.21
N SER A 580 -7.89 5.71 -12.99
CA SER A 580 -7.20 4.45 -12.66
C SER A 580 -8.11 3.25 -12.83
N ARG A 581 -9.39 3.34 -12.46
CA ARG A 581 -10.39 2.29 -12.70
C ARG A 581 -10.54 1.97 -14.18
N SER A 582 -10.63 3.00 -15.02
CA SER A 582 -10.74 2.83 -16.47
C SER A 582 -9.51 2.14 -17.05
N LEU A 583 -8.32 2.46 -16.53
CA LEU A 583 -7.05 1.82 -16.90
C LEU A 583 -6.96 0.36 -16.43
N SER A 584 -7.20 0.09 -15.15
CA SER A 584 -7.11 -1.24 -14.54
C SER A 584 -8.12 -2.23 -15.12
N LEU A 585 -9.35 -1.78 -15.38
CA LEU A 585 -10.42 -2.60 -15.95
C LEU A 585 -10.44 -2.58 -17.49
N ARG A 586 -9.51 -1.84 -18.13
CA ARG A 586 -9.41 -1.69 -19.59
C ARG A 586 -10.74 -1.26 -20.22
N GLN A 587 -11.40 -0.28 -19.59
CA GLN A 587 -12.66 0.28 -20.08
C GLN A 587 -12.42 1.11 -21.34
N VAL A 588 -12.62 0.48 -22.49
CA VAL A 588 -12.42 1.09 -23.81
C VAL A 588 -13.23 2.39 -23.90
N ARG A 589 -12.64 3.43 -24.50
CA ARG A 589 -13.14 4.84 -24.62
C ARG A 589 -13.04 5.71 -23.37
N ASN A 590 -13.15 5.13 -22.18
CA ASN A 590 -13.05 5.88 -20.91
C ASN A 590 -11.60 6.23 -20.59
N VAL A 591 -10.65 5.43 -21.07
CA VAL A 591 -9.21 5.73 -20.96
C VAL A 591 -8.88 7.02 -21.72
N GLN A 592 -8.31 8.00 -21.01
CA GLN A 592 -7.88 9.27 -21.59
C GLN A 592 -6.39 9.30 -21.90
N SER A 593 -5.56 8.64 -21.08
CA SER A 593 -4.10 8.56 -21.18
C SER A 593 -3.63 7.23 -20.56
N PHE A 594 -2.59 6.62 -21.12
CA PHE A 594 -1.88 5.48 -20.53
C PHE A 594 -0.66 5.91 -19.72
N LEU A 595 -0.33 7.21 -19.69
CA LEU A 595 0.74 7.71 -18.85
C LEU A 595 0.31 7.72 -17.39
N VAL A 596 1.17 7.15 -16.55
CA VAL A 596 1.00 7.11 -15.11
C VAL A 596 1.67 8.34 -14.47
N PRO A 597 1.11 8.90 -13.37
CA PRO A 597 1.73 10.00 -12.66
C PRO A 597 3.17 9.71 -12.22
N THR A 598 3.98 10.76 -12.07
CA THR A 598 5.34 10.64 -11.56
C THR A 598 5.33 10.12 -10.12
N CYS A 599 6.06 9.03 -9.86
CA CYS A 599 6.14 8.43 -8.54
C CYS A 599 7.13 9.21 -7.67
N ALA A 600 6.62 10.06 -6.78
CA ALA A 600 7.39 10.74 -5.74
C ALA A 600 7.26 10.06 -4.36
N GLY A 601 6.25 9.19 -4.20
CA GLY A 601 5.75 8.71 -2.91
C GLY A 601 4.74 7.57 -3.10
N PRO A 602 4.40 6.83 -2.02
CA PRO A 602 3.17 6.04 -2.00
C PRO A 602 1.94 6.97 -2.10
N LEU A 603 0.80 6.41 -2.49
CA LEU A 603 -0.47 7.14 -2.62
C LEU A 603 -0.95 7.71 -1.28
N GLN A 604 -0.78 6.94 -0.21
CA GLN A 604 -1.15 7.31 1.15
C GLN A 604 0.11 7.35 2.04
N PRO A 605 0.15 8.22 3.06
CA PRO A 605 1.27 8.23 3.99
C PRO A 605 1.27 6.95 4.84
N ALA A 606 2.41 6.61 5.43
CA ALA A 606 2.55 5.40 6.26
C ALA A 606 1.57 5.37 7.45
N ASP A 607 1.17 6.54 7.94
CA ASP A 607 0.23 6.74 9.05
C ASP A 607 -1.20 7.04 8.58
N TRP A 608 -1.59 6.58 7.38
CA TRP A 608 -2.93 6.76 6.80
C TRP A 608 -4.09 6.43 7.75
N MET A 609 -3.88 5.48 8.67
CA MET A 609 -4.86 5.05 9.68
C MET A 609 -5.24 6.19 10.65
N LEU A 610 -4.34 7.15 10.84
CA LEU A 610 -4.52 8.32 11.72
C LEU A 610 -4.88 9.59 10.93
N LEU A 611 -4.88 9.52 9.60
CA LEU A 611 -5.12 10.66 8.72
C LEU A 611 -6.46 11.36 8.98
N PRO A 612 -7.59 10.68 9.27
CA PRO A 612 -8.84 11.39 9.55
C PRO A 612 -8.79 12.33 10.76
N ILE A 613 -8.02 11.98 11.80
CA ILE A 613 -7.80 12.84 12.97
C ILE A 613 -6.94 14.06 12.59
N VAL A 614 -5.95 13.85 11.73
CA VAL A 614 -5.02 14.89 11.26
C VAL A 614 -5.73 15.87 10.35
N ASP A 615 -6.59 15.38 9.44
CA ASP A 615 -7.40 16.21 8.56
C ASP A 615 -8.38 17.06 9.38
N LEU A 616 -9.00 16.47 10.41
CA LEU A 616 -9.88 17.19 11.33
C LEU A 616 -9.12 18.31 12.06
N TYR A 617 -7.90 18.03 12.52
CA TYR A 617 -7.03 19.01 13.16
C TYR A 617 -6.63 20.15 12.21
N ASN A 618 -6.19 19.83 11.00
CA ASN A 618 -5.84 20.82 9.99
C ASN A 618 -7.05 21.70 9.60
N GLN A 619 -8.25 21.12 9.55
CA GLN A 619 -9.49 21.88 9.35
C GLN A 619 -9.75 22.84 10.52
N ALA A 620 -9.59 22.39 11.77
CA ALA A 620 -9.76 23.25 12.94
C ALA A 620 -8.77 24.42 12.94
N ILE A 621 -7.48 24.18 12.65
CA ILE A 621 -6.48 25.26 12.50
C ILE A 621 -6.89 26.23 11.40
N SER A 622 -7.35 25.73 10.24
CA SER A 622 -7.76 26.59 9.14
C SER A 622 -8.96 27.46 9.48
N ILE A 623 -9.87 26.99 10.35
CA ILE A 623 -11.04 27.76 10.82
C ILE A 623 -10.57 28.84 11.81
N GLU A 624 -9.70 28.46 12.76
CA GLU A 624 -9.13 29.39 13.74
C GLU A 624 -8.33 30.52 13.07
N MET A 625 -7.52 30.20 12.06
CA MET A 625 -6.79 31.19 11.25
C MET A 625 -7.70 32.17 10.49
N LYS A 626 -8.96 31.79 10.24
CA LYS A 626 -9.98 32.67 9.62
C LYS A 626 -10.71 33.54 10.64
N GLY A 627 -10.39 33.42 11.93
CA GLY A 627 -11.00 34.20 13.02
C GLY A 627 -12.39 33.72 13.43
N GLU A 628 -12.82 32.56 12.94
CA GLU A 628 -14.06 31.92 13.38
C GLU A 628 -13.77 31.05 14.62
N GLY A 629 -14.61 31.15 15.65
CA GLY A 629 -14.49 30.28 16.82
C GLY A 629 -14.73 28.83 16.42
N ILE A 630 -13.90 27.89 16.91
CA ILE A 630 -14.14 26.45 16.75
C ILE A 630 -15.48 26.14 17.43
N GLY A 631 -16.53 25.99 16.62
CA GLY A 631 -17.89 25.74 17.10
C GLY A 631 -17.97 24.45 17.92
N THR A 632 -18.95 24.41 18.83
CA THR A 632 -19.36 23.23 19.61
C THR A 632 -19.39 21.97 18.76
N ILE A 633 -18.89 20.86 19.34
CA ILE A 633 -18.87 19.49 18.83
C ILE A 633 -19.85 19.26 17.67
N THR A 634 -19.33 19.11 16.45
CA THR A 634 -20.16 18.61 15.35
C THR A 634 -20.31 17.09 15.54
N GLY A 635 -21.54 16.56 15.49
CA GLY A 635 -21.78 15.11 15.53
C GLY A 635 -20.88 14.29 14.56
N PRO A 636 -20.58 14.80 13.35
CA PRO A 636 -19.60 14.20 12.45
C PRO A 636 -18.18 14.07 13.03
N ALA A 637 -17.66 15.08 13.74
CA ALA A 637 -16.31 15.05 14.32
C ALA A 637 -16.14 13.94 15.37
N VAL A 638 -17.14 13.78 16.26
CA VAL A 638 -17.15 12.68 17.25
C VAL A 638 -17.14 11.33 16.56
N SER A 639 -17.97 11.17 15.52
CA SER A 639 -18.02 9.93 14.75
C SER A 639 -16.67 9.61 14.10
N ILE A 640 -16.04 10.59 13.45
CA ILE A 640 -14.73 10.42 12.77
C ILE A 640 -13.65 10.04 13.77
N VAL A 641 -13.53 10.76 14.90
CA VAL A 641 -12.52 10.44 15.91
C VAL A 641 -12.77 9.06 16.50
N THR A 642 -14.03 8.74 16.86
CA THR A 642 -14.37 7.43 17.44
C THR A 642 -14.04 6.29 16.49
N THR A 643 -14.44 6.37 15.22
CA THR A 643 -14.16 5.29 14.23
C THR A 643 -12.67 5.17 13.92
N THR A 644 -11.93 6.27 13.92
CA THR A 644 -10.47 6.27 13.71
C THR A 644 -9.76 5.59 14.87
N LEU A 645 -10.08 5.96 16.12
CA LEU A 645 -9.50 5.33 17.31
C LEU A 645 -9.87 3.85 17.41
N GLN A 646 -11.09 3.48 17.04
CA GLN A 646 -11.51 2.08 16.95
C GLN A 646 -10.66 1.28 15.97
N LEU A 647 -10.39 1.81 14.75
CA LEU A 647 -9.53 1.13 13.78
C LEU A 647 -8.11 0.95 14.32
N VAL A 648 -7.52 2.02 14.86
CA VAL A 648 -6.15 1.98 15.39
C VAL A 648 -6.05 0.97 16.54
N LEU A 649 -7.06 0.88 17.41
CA LEU A 649 -7.11 -0.13 18.48
C LEU A 649 -7.13 -1.56 17.92
N LEU A 650 -7.96 -1.82 16.90
CA LEU A 650 -8.02 -3.13 16.24
C LEU A 650 -6.68 -3.51 15.60
N LEU A 651 -6.00 -2.55 14.97
CA LEU A 651 -4.73 -2.79 14.28
C LEU A 651 -3.55 -2.95 15.25
N GLU A 652 -3.49 -2.17 16.33
CA GLU A 652 -2.48 -2.36 17.39
C GLU A 652 -2.61 -3.72 18.08
N GLU A 653 -3.84 -4.20 18.30
CA GLU A 653 -4.07 -5.47 18.99
C GLU A 653 -3.89 -6.68 18.08
N TRP A 654 -4.46 -6.62 16.87
CA TRP A 654 -4.53 -7.80 16.00
C TRP A 654 -3.49 -7.80 14.88
N ARG A 655 -2.97 -6.64 14.45
CA ARG A 655 -2.08 -6.52 13.27
C ARG A 655 -0.93 -5.52 13.53
N PRO A 656 -0.14 -5.64 14.61
CA PRO A 656 0.87 -4.65 14.97
C PRO A 656 1.96 -4.47 13.90
N SER A 657 2.13 -5.45 13.00
CA SER A 657 3.06 -5.37 11.86
C SER A 657 2.81 -4.17 10.96
N CYS A 658 1.55 -3.80 10.71
CA CYS A 658 1.21 -2.71 9.79
C CYS A 658 1.63 -1.32 10.31
N LEU A 659 1.81 -1.19 11.63
CA LEU A 659 2.18 0.07 12.27
C LEU A 659 3.70 0.22 12.44
N ARG A 660 4.51 -0.81 12.14
CA ARG A 660 5.97 -0.79 12.36
C ARG A 660 6.68 0.42 11.73
N HIS A 661 6.19 0.92 10.60
CA HIS A 661 6.75 2.09 9.90
C HIS A 661 6.35 3.44 10.49
N VAL A 662 5.37 3.47 11.40
CA VAL A 662 4.95 4.67 12.12
C VAL A 662 5.64 4.67 13.47
N SER A 663 6.58 5.59 13.69
CA SER A 663 7.30 5.69 14.97
C SER A 663 6.33 5.90 16.13
N MET A 664 6.70 5.40 17.31
CA MET A 664 5.83 5.51 18.49
C MET A 664 5.55 6.97 18.85
N ALA A 665 6.56 7.84 18.72
CA ALA A 665 6.40 9.28 18.91
C ALA A 665 5.40 9.90 17.93
N SER A 666 5.43 9.50 16.65
CA SER A 666 4.43 9.93 15.66
C SER A 666 3.02 9.47 16.04
N ARG A 667 2.83 8.21 16.47
CA ARG A 667 1.50 7.73 16.90
C ARG A 667 0.94 8.59 18.02
N ILE A 668 1.76 8.87 19.05
CA ILE A 668 1.35 9.67 20.20
C ILE A 668 1.04 11.11 19.80
N ALA A 669 1.89 11.74 18.98
CA ALA A 669 1.65 13.09 18.50
C ALA A 669 0.36 13.20 17.68
N ARG A 670 0.03 12.17 16.88
CA ARG A 670 -1.20 12.11 16.08
C ARG A 670 -2.45 11.85 16.95
N LEU A 671 -2.34 11.06 18.01
CA LEU A 671 -3.40 10.93 19.01
C LEU A 671 -3.61 12.24 19.78
N MET A 672 -2.55 12.99 20.03
CA MET A 672 -2.65 14.29 20.69
C MET A 672 -3.46 15.31 19.89
N CYS A 673 -3.51 15.20 18.56
CA CYS A 673 -4.35 16.05 17.72
C CYS A 673 -5.82 16.04 18.15
N VAL A 674 -6.33 14.96 18.76
CA VAL A 674 -7.70 14.91 19.29
C VAL A 674 -7.95 15.99 20.36
N PHE A 675 -6.96 16.27 21.21
CA PHE A 675 -7.04 17.33 22.22
C PHE A 675 -6.90 18.73 21.64
N LEU A 676 -6.34 18.86 20.43
CA LEU A 676 -6.12 20.14 19.74
C LEU A 676 -7.27 20.55 18.85
N THR A 677 -8.08 19.59 18.41
CA THR A 677 -9.08 19.84 17.36
C THR A 677 -10.37 20.45 17.91
N GLY A 678 -10.68 20.26 19.20
CA GLY A 678 -11.85 20.87 19.84
C GLY A 678 -11.76 20.79 21.36
N SER A 679 -12.27 21.82 22.04
CA SER A 679 -12.18 21.97 23.50
C SER A 679 -12.86 20.86 24.30
N ASP A 680 -13.84 20.17 23.69
CA ASP A 680 -14.74 19.26 24.41
C ASP A 680 -14.74 17.83 23.82
N LEU A 681 -14.02 17.57 22.71
CA LEU A 681 -14.03 16.26 22.02
C LEU A 681 -13.53 15.12 22.91
N PHE A 682 -12.47 15.38 23.68
CA PHE A 682 -11.88 14.40 24.58
C PHE A 682 -12.73 14.12 25.84
N LEU A 683 -13.73 14.96 26.13
CA LEU A 683 -14.66 14.76 27.25
C LEU A 683 -15.72 13.69 26.93
N ASN A 684 -15.88 13.31 25.65
CA ASN A 684 -16.74 12.19 25.29
C ASN A 684 -16.17 10.89 25.89
N SER A 685 -16.96 10.21 26.72
CA SER A 685 -16.54 9.00 27.44
C SER A 685 -16.04 7.88 26.52
N GLY A 686 -16.63 7.74 25.33
CA GLY A 686 -16.18 6.78 24.33
C GLY A 686 -14.76 7.10 23.83
N ILE A 687 -14.55 8.34 23.36
CA ILE A 687 -13.24 8.82 22.87
C ILE A 687 -12.18 8.72 23.98
N HIS A 688 -12.52 9.13 25.20
CA HIS A 688 -11.63 9.07 26.35
C HIS A 688 -11.18 7.63 26.65
N ASN A 689 -12.10 6.66 26.64
CA ASN A 689 -11.79 5.25 26.87
C ASN A 689 -10.87 4.67 25.78
N TYR A 690 -11.11 4.99 24.51
CA TYR A 690 -10.24 4.54 23.42
C TYR A 690 -8.84 5.18 23.47
N LEU A 691 -8.75 6.48 23.77
CA LEU A 691 -7.46 7.18 23.94
C LEU A 691 -6.65 6.59 25.10
N SER A 692 -7.29 6.32 26.23
CA SER A 692 -6.66 5.69 27.39
C SER A 692 -6.14 4.29 27.08
N ALA A 693 -6.93 3.47 26.38
CA ALA A 693 -6.51 2.14 25.94
C ALA A 693 -5.30 2.20 24.98
N LEU A 694 -5.32 3.11 24.00
CA LEU A 694 -4.23 3.28 23.04
C LEU A 694 -2.95 3.81 23.70
N LEU A 695 -3.08 4.74 24.66
CA LEU A 695 -1.96 5.25 25.44
C LEU A 695 -1.24 4.11 26.17
N ARG A 696 -2.00 3.25 26.89
CA ARG A 696 -1.44 2.08 27.58
C ARG A 696 -0.71 1.11 26.65
N ILE A 697 -1.19 0.95 25.42
CA ILE A 697 -0.50 0.14 24.40
C ILE A 697 0.83 0.78 24.02
N CYS A 698 0.83 2.09 23.76
CA CYS A 698 2.02 2.83 23.34
C CYS A 698 3.09 2.90 24.44
N THR A 699 2.68 2.87 25.72
CA THR A 699 3.57 3.00 26.88
C THR A 699 3.87 1.68 27.58
N SER A 700 3.50 0.55 26.97
CA SER A 700 3.83 -0.77 27.48
C SER A 700 5.34 -0.97 27.65
N PRO A 701 5.80 -1.73 28.68
CA PRO A 701 7.23 -1.86 29.00
C PRO A 701 8.10 -2.33 27.82
N SER A 702 7.56 -3.18 26.94
CA SER A 702 8.25 -3.70 25.76
C SER A 702 8.44 -2.67 24.63
N LYS A 703 7.64 -1.60 24.62
CA LYS A 703 7.68 -0.55 23.58
C LYS A 703 8.28 0.76 24.09
N LEU A 704 8.63 0.84 25.37
CA LEU A 704 9.08 2.07 26.02
C LEU A 704 10.40 2.61 25.44
N ASP A 705 11.30 1.72 25.01
CA ASP A 705 12.55 2.07 24.34
C ASP A 705 12.35 2.65 22.93
N GLN A 706 11.19 2.40 22.30
CA GLN A 706 10.87 2.90 20.95
C GLN A 706 10.30 4.32 20.96
N LEU A 707 10.04 4.89 22.15
CA LEU A 707 9.61 6.27 22.31
C LEU A 707 10.81 7.19 22.10
N ASP A 708 10.92 7.81 20.92
CA ASP A 708 11.90 8.85 20.63
C ASP A 708 11.24 10.12 20.06
N PHE A 709 10.97 11.08 20.95
CA PHE A 709 10.44 12.40 20.59
C PHE A 709 11.50 13.36 20.02
N ASN A 710 12.78 12.97 19.98
CA ASN A 710 13.84 13.82 19.43
C ASN A 710 13.88 13.76 17.89
N SER A 711 13.37 12.67 17.32
CA SER A 711 13.20 12.53 15.87
C SER A 711 12.18 13.54 15.32
N PRO A 712 12.40 14.11 14.12
CA PRO A 712 11.42 15.00 13.51
C PRO A 712 10.14 14.23 13.19
N ILE A 713 9.00 14.71 13.67
CA ILE A 713 7.70 14.11 13.41
C ILE A 713 7.15 14.73 12.11
N PRO A 714 7.02 13.96 11.01
CA PRO A 714 6.55 14.50 9.74
C PRO A 714 5.16 15.15 9.90
N GLY A 715 4.98 16.35 9.33
CA GLY A 715 3.71 17.08 9.37
C GLY A 715 3.46 17.92 10.63
N LEU A 716 4.37 17.91 11.60
CA LEU A 716 4.35 18.79 12.77
C LEU A 716 5.62 19.64 12.79
N THR A 717 5.47 20.97 12.87
CA THR A 717 6.60 21.94 12.91
C THR A 717 7.44 21.77 14.15
N SER A 718 6.81 21.48 15.30
CA SER A 718 7.43 20.80 16.44
C SER A 718 6.36 20.39 17.46
N PHE A 719 6.71 19.47 18.37
CA PHE A 719 5.84 19.10 19.50
C PHE A 719 5.51 20.30 20.42
N TYR A 720 6.30 21.37 20.33
CA TYR A 720 6.11 22.64 21.04
C TYR A 720 4.74 23.29 20.75
N ASP A 721 4.18 23.06 19.57
CA ASP A 721 2.88 23.63 19.16
C ASP A 721 1.67 22.81 19.70
N LEU A 722 1.91 21.66 20.34
CA LEU A 722 0.87 20.71 20.78
C LEU A 722 0.39 20.92 22.24
N THR A 723 0.64 22.08 22.87
CA THR A 723 0.25 22.37 24.27
C THR A 723 -0.94 23.36 24.34
N PRO A 724 -2.17 22.94 24.06
CA PRO A 724 -3.32 23.83 24.01
C PRO A 724 -3.68 24.30 25.42
N ARG A 725 -3.97 25.60 25.54
CA ARG A 725 -4.31 26.26 26.82
C ARG A 725 -5.66 25.85 27.41
N SER A 726 -6.49 25.13 26.66
CA SER A 726 -7.88 24.79 26.95
C SER A 726 -8.11 23.40 27.57
N SER A 727 -7.17 22.45 27.44
CA SER A 727 -7.37 21.05 27.88
C SER A 727 -6.74 20.75 29.25
N PHE A 728 -6.28 21.78 29.94
CA PHE A 728 -5.35 21.65 31.06
C PHE A 728 -5.92 21.07 32.36
N GLY A 729 -7.18 20.61 32.44
CA GLY A 729 -7.74 19.99 33.65
C GLY A 729 -7.94 18.48 33.59
N ASP A 730 -7.66 17.84 32.45
CA ASP A 730 -7.92 16.42 32.23
C ASP A 730 -6.68 15.56 32.55
N ALA A 731 -6.87 14.51 33.34
CA ALA A 731 -5.78 13.63 33.77
C ALA A 731 -5.17 12.86 32.59
N LEU A 732 -5.98 12.41 31.63
CA LEU A 732 -5.52 11.68 30.45
C LEU A 732 -4.67 12.58 29.55
N PHE A 733 -5.14 13.81 29.27
CA PHE A 733 -4.33 14.81 28.57
C PHE A 733 -2.99 15.05 29.27
N GLY A 734 -2.97 15.15 30.60
CA GLY A 734 -1.73 15.24 31.37
C GLY A 734 -0.80 14.06 31.17
N CYS A 735 -1.33 12.84 31.07
CA CYS A 735 -0.52 11.66 30.77
C CYS A 735 0.15 11.76 29.38
N PHE A 736 -0.53 12.29 28.36
CA PHE A 736 0.09 12.51 27.04
C PHE A 736 1.21 13.57 27.10
N VAL A 737 0.97 14.70 27.77
CA VAL A 737 1.92 15.81 27.87
C VAL A 737 3.16 15.46 28.70
N THR A 738 3.04 14.55 29.66
CA THR A 738 4.18 14.15 30.50
C THR A 738 5.16 13.23 29.78
N LEU A 739 4.77 12.47 28.75
CA LEU A 739 5.67 11.51 28.11
C LEU A 739 7.00 12.11 27.60
N PRO A 740 7.02 13.25 26.86
CA PRO A 740 8.27 13.86 26.42
C PRO A 740 9.08 14.50 27.56
N LEU A 741 8.52 14.60 28.78
CA LEU A 741 9.19 15.17 29.95
C LEU A 741 10.04 14.14 30.70
N ALA A 742 9.98 12.86 30.33
CA ALA A 742 10.88 11.84 30.85
C ALA A 742 12.35 12.23 30.61
N GLN A 743 13.24 11.83 31.52
CA GLN A 743 14.64 12.25 31.55
C GLN A 743 15.44 11.80 30.32
N LYS A 744 15.03 10.70 29.68
CA LYS A 744 15.63 10.19 28.44
C LYS A 744 15.49 11.12 27.22
N HIS A 745 14.52 12.03 27.25
CA HIS A 745 14.28 12.96 26.15
C HIS A 745 15.04 14.28 26.33
N ASP A 746 15.19 15.03 25.24
CA ASP A 746 15.90 16.31 25.21
C ASP A 746 15.33 17.31 26.23
N VAL A 747 16.23 17.99 26.95
CA VAL A 747 15.94 19.03 27.95
C VAL A 747 15.01 20.12 27.41
N LYS A 748 15.00 20.38 26.10
CA LYS A 748 14.12 21.39 25.48
C LYS A 748 12.65 21.22 25.85
N PHE A 749 12.16 19.97 25.95
CA PHE A 749 10.76 19.70 26.29
C PHE A 749 10.46 20.06 27.75
N ARG A 750 11.37 19.70 28.66
CA ARG A 750 11.28 20.08 30.08
C ARG A 750 11.35 21.60 30.23
N ARG A 751 12.27 22.27 29.54
CA ARG A 751 12.37 23.74 29.60
C ARG A 751 11.10 24.44 29.11
N ALA A 752 10.50 24.01 28.00
CA ALA A 752 9.28 24.61 27.48
C ALA A 752 8.15 24.63 28.53
N VAL A 753 7.95 23.51 29.24
CA VAL A 753 6.89 23.44 30.27
C VAL A 753 7.24 24.26 31.53
N TRP A 754 8.49 24.22 31.98
CA TRP A 754 8.90 24.84 33.24
C TRP A 754 9.25 26.33 33.14
N ASP A 755 9.55 26.83 31.94
CA ASP A 755 9.89 28.22 31.66
C ASP A 755 8.65 28.99 31.15
N GLU A 756 8.15 28.60 29.97
CA GLU A 756 7.15 29.36 29.22
C GLU A 756 5.72 29.03 29.65
N HIS A 757 5.49 27.81 30.12
CA HIS A 757 4.17 27.30 30.47
C HIS A 757 4.03 26.92 31.94
N ILE A 758 4.75 27.58 32.86
CA ILE A 758 4.71 27.25 34.30
C ILE A 758 3.29 27.24 34.92
N GLY A 759 2.39 28.07 34.39
CA GLY A 759 0.97 28.12 34.82
C GLY A 759 0.18 26.84 34.52
N VAL A 760 0.65 26.02 33.59
CA VAL A 760 0.06 24.74 33.19
C VAL A 760 0.29 23.65 34.23
N LEU A 761 1.42 23.70 34.95
CA LEU A 761 1.81 22.67 35.92
C LEU A 761 0.77 22.46 37.03
N ARG A 762 0.05 23.51 37.40
CA ARG A 762 -1.04 23.44 38.39
C ARG A 762 -2.24 22.65 37.88
N ALA A 763 -2.47 22.71 36.58
CA ALA A 763 -3.66 22.18 35.95
C ALA A 763 -3.45 20.69 35.57
N LEU A 764 -2.21 20.30 35.27
CA LEU A 764 -1.77 18.92 35.05
C LEU A 764 -1.64 18.09 36.35
N SER A 765 -2.75 17.90 37.06
CA SER A 765 -2.81 17.08 38.28
C SER A 765 -2.97 15.60 37.94
N ILE A 766 -1.86 14.88 37.78
CA ILE A 766 -1.86 13.43 37.50
C ILE A 766 -1.56 12.67 38.81
N PRO A 767 -2.47 11.79 39.28
CA PRO A 767 -2.19 10.88 40.38
C PRO A 767 -1.02 9.94 40.04
N LEU A 768 -0.14 9.66 41.01
CA LEU A 768 1.10 8.91 40.76
C LEU A 768 0.86 7.42 40.44
N ASP A 769 -0.30 6.90 40.83
CA ASP A 769 -0.85 5.59 40.46
C ASP A 769 -1.37 5.54 39.01
N GLN A 770 -1.56 6.68 38.35
CA GLN A 770 -2.10 6.80 36.99
C GLN A 770 -1.04 7.21 35.96
N LEU A 771 0.24 7.15 36.32
CA LEU A 771 1.32 7.49 35.41
C LEU A 771 1.36 6.55 34.21
N PRO A 772 1.58 7.08 32.98
CA PRO A 772 1.60 6.27 31.78
C PRO A 772 2.89 5.44 31.63
N ILE A 773 3.97 5.85 32.30
CA ILE A 773 5.28 5.21 32.32
C ILE A 773 5.80 5.12 33.77
N PRO A 774 6.76 4.23 34.06
CA PRO A 774 7.34 4.11 35.39
C PRO A 774 7.88 5.46 35.90
N LEU A 775 7.69 5.72 37.20
CA LEU A 775 8.08 6.97 37.82
C LEU A 775 9.59 7.24 37.67
N GLU A 776 10.39 6.18 37.65
CA GLU A 776 11.83 6.20 37.49
C GLU A 776 12.28 6.93 36.23
N GLU A 777 11.51 6.83 35.13
CA GLU A 777 11.80 7.51 33.86
C GLU A 777 11.79 9.04 33.98
N PHE A 778 11.12 9.60 35.00
CA PHE A 778 11.11 11.04 35.29
C PHE A 778 12.18 11.48 36.29
N LEU A 779 12.71 10.53 37.07
CA LEU A 779 13.67 10.78 38.14
C LEU A 779 15.10 10.49 37.70
N TYR A 780 15.31 9.57 36.76
CA TYR A 780 16.63 9.15 36.32
C TYR A 780 16.80 9.18 34.79
N PRO A 781 17.96 9.61 34.27
CA PRO A 781 19.11 10.14 35.02
C PRO A 781 18.81 11.47 35.73
N VAL A 782 19.61 11.79 36.75
CA VAL A 782 19.47 13.03 37.51
C VAL A 782 19.80 14.23 36.62
N GLU A 783 18.96 15.26 36.65
CA GLU A 783 19.09 16.46 35.84
C GLU A 783 20.36 17.26 36.20
N GLN A 784 21.15 17.61 35.18
CA GLN A 784 22.42 18.33 35.32
C GLN A 784 22.35 19.76 34.76
N ASN A 785 21.30 20.08 33.99
CA ASN A 785 21.16 21.39 33.39
C ASN A 785 20.81 22.44 34.44
N GLN A 786 21.76 23.34 34.72
CA GLN A 786 21.62 24.38 35.74
C GLN A 786 20.45 25.33 35.50
N SER A 787 20.14 25.66 34.24
CA SER A 787 19.02 26.54 33.91
C SER A 787 17.67 25.92 34.28
N LEU A 788 17.50 24.62 34.03
CA LEU A 788 16.28 23.89 34.37
C LEU A 788 16.15 23.67 35.89
N LEU A 789 17.26 23.38 36.57
CA LEU A 789 17.29 23.28 38.03
C LEU A 789 16.92 24.60 38.72
N ALA A 790 17.34 25.74 38.17
CA ALA A 790 16.93 27.06 38.65
C ALA A 790 15.41 27.27 38.50
N LEU A 791 14.82 26.80 37.39
CA LEU A 791 13.36 26.83 37.18
C LEU A 791 12.62 25.93 38.18
N TYR A 792 13.13 24.72 38.47
CA TYR A 792 12.55 23.83 39.49
C TYR A 792 12.58 24.46 40.88
N LEU A 793 13.73 25.03 41.26
CA LEU A 793 13.90 25.72 42.54
C LEU A 793 12.95 26.93 42.64
N ARG A 794 12.86 27.74 41.58
CA ARG A 794 11.95 28.88 41.50
C ARG A 794 10.51 28.42 41.69
N ALA A 795 10.07 27.38 40.99
CA ALA A 795 8.72 26.85 41.09
C ALA A 795 8.37 26.32 42.49
N LEU A 796 9.33 25.71 43.20
CA LEU A 796 9.19 25.31 44.60
C LEU A 796 9.11 26.51 45.53
N ALA A 797 10.01 27.49 45.36
CA ALA A 797 10.07 28.70 46.19
C ALA A 797 8.81 29.57 46.06
N THR A 798 8.29 29.72 44.84
CA THR A 798 7.05 30.47 44.57
C THR A 798 5.79 29.64 44.85
N GLN A 799 5.93 28.39 45.31
CA GLN A 799 4.84 27.44 45.54
C GLN A 799 3.93 27.25 44.31
N ALA A 800 4.51 27.36 43.11
CA ALA A 800 3.83 27.14 41.83
C ALA A 800 3.46 25.67 41.64
N VAL A 801 4.30 24.76 42.15
CA VAL A 801 4.02 23.32 42.25
C VAL A 801 3.87 22.90 43.71
N ARG A 802 2.90 22.03 44.01
CA ARG A 802 2.61 21.56 45.38
C ARG A 802 2.25 20.07 45.40
N PRO A 803 2.49 19.36 46.51
CA PRO A 803 2.17 17.93 46.62
C PRO A 803 0.71 17.60 46.32
N ARG A 804 -0.22 18.47 46.75
CA ARG A 804 -1.67 18.25 46.61
C ARG A 804 -2.25 18.63 45.24
N TRP A 805 -1.54 19.42 44.44
CA TRP A 805 -2.07 19.96 43.18
C TRP A 805 -1.34 19.43 41.96
N SER A 806 -0.06 19.09 42.11
CA SER A 806 0.81 18.65 41.02
C SER A 806 1.83 17.65 41.58
N PRO A 807 1.39 16.46 42.05
CA PRO A 807 2.23 15.55 42.82
C PRO A 807 3.47 15.08 42.04
N LEU A 808 3.33 14.74 40.75
CA LEU A 808 4.44 14.38 39.87
C LEU A 808 5.47 15.50 39.75
N PHE A 809 5.05 16.70 39.33
CA PHE A 809 5.97 17.82 39.09
C PHE A 809 6.63 18.32 40.38
N TYR A 810 5.90 18.31 41.50
CA TYR A 810 6.48 18.59 42.81
C TYR A 810 7.58 17.58 43.15
N LEU A 811 7.32 16.28 42.95
CA LEU A 811 8.29 15.23 43.22
C LEU A 811 9.52 15.32 42.31
N VAL A 812 9.33 15.58 41.00
CA VAL A 812 10.42 15.78 40.03
C VAL A 812 11.29 16.97 40.44
N ALA A 813 10.69 18.13 40.73
CA ALA A 813 11.44 19.31 41.16
C ALA A 813 12.19 19.06 42.47
N VAL A 814 11.53 18.45 43.46
CA VAL A 814 12.14 18.06 44.73
C VAL A 814 13.31 17.12 44.49
N HIS A 815 13.12 16.04 43.74
CA HIS A 815 14.14 15.02 43.50
C HIS A 815 15.37 15.62 42.83
N HIS A 816 15.22 16.36 41.73
CA HIS A 816 16.34 16.88 40.96
C HIS A 816 17.07 18.03 41.65
N VAL A 817 16.35 18.94 42.32
CA VAL A 817 16.99 20.00 43.13
C VAL A 817 17.75 19.39 44.31
N ASN A 818 17.13 18.43 45.00
CA ASN A 818 17.77 17.70 46.09
C ASN A 818 19.03 16.95 45.58
N SER A 819 18.90 16.17 44.51
CA SER A 819 20.04 15.44 43.94
C SER A 819 21.14 16.38 43.48
N PHE A 820 20.85 17.53 42.86
CA PHE A 820 21.88 18.52 42.48
C PHE A 820 22.59 19.13 43.69
N ILE A 821 21.82 19.52 44.71
CA ILE A 821 22.33 20.06 45.97
C ILE A 821 23.28 19.03 46.60
N PHE A 822 22.88 17.76 46.70
CA PHE A 822 23.67 16.75 47.41
C PHE A 822 24.66 15.97 46.53
N GLN A 823 24.62 16.08 45.19
CA GLN A 823 25.63 15.52 44.27
C GLN A 823 26.86 16.42 44.12
N ARG A 824 26.70 17.75 44.26
CA ARG A 824 27.82 18.72 44.21
C ARG A 824 28.50 18.95 45.57
N ILE A 825 28.14 18.14 46.55
CA ILE A 825 28.51 18.34 47.94
C ILE A 825 29.11 17.03 48.44
N ASP A 826 30.44 17.05 48.61
CA ASP A 826 31.13 16.21 49.59
C ASP A 826 30.39 16.36 50.93
N PRO A 827 30.24 15.32 51.77
CA PRO A 827 29.24 15.20 52.83
C PRO A 827 29.38 16.18 54.02
N GLU A 828 29.60 17.46 53.76
CA GLU A 828 29.81 18.51 54.77
C GLU A 828 28.96 19.79 54.62
N ASN A 829 28.10 19.99 53.60
CA ASN A 829 27.19 21.14 53.61
C ASN A 829 25.81 20.93 52.98
N VAL A 830 24.72 21.12 53.72
CA VAL A 830 23.57 21.96 53.30
C VAL A 830 22.58 22.03 54.44
N ARG A 831 22.25 23.24 54.90
CA ARG A 831 21.19 23.51 55.86
C ARG A 831 19.82 23.78 55.23
N HIS A 832 18.83 23.11 55.81
CA HIS A 832 17.48 23.58 56.17
C HIS A 832 17.02 24.85 55.44
N ASP A 833 16.39 24.66 54.29
CA ASP A 833 14.97 24.90 54.10
C ASP A 833 14.55 24.17 52.81
N VAL A 834 13.32 23.65 52.77
CA VAL A 834 12.76 22.80 51.70
C VAL A 834 13.23 21.35 51.76
N LEU A 835 12.33 20.45 52.17
CA LEU A 835 12.13 19.07 51.68
C LEU A 835 11.34 18.30 52.75
N TYR A 836 10.01 18.39 52.68
CA TYR A 836 9.22 17.27 53.16
C TYR A 836 9.50 16.10 52.22
N TYR A 837 10.28 15.15 52.73
CA TYR A 837 10.62 13.90 52.09
C TYR A 837 9.35 13.07 51.92
N TYR A 838 9.23 12.36 50.80
CA TYR A 838 8.14 11.40 50.59
C TYR A 838 8.75 10.11 50.04
N LYS A 839 8.52 8.98 50.70
CA LYS A 839 8.78 7.63 50.16
C LYS A 839 7.45 6.98 49.76
N PRO A 840 7.41 6.06 48.78
CA PRO A 840 6.22 5.25 48.54
C PRO A 840 5.76 4.60 49.84
N ALA A 841 4.48 4.73 50.18
CA ALA A 841 3.97 4.17 51.42
C ALA A 841 3.94 2.63 51.35
N ALA A 842 4.21 1.96 52.48
CA ALA A 842 4.05 0.51 52.57
C ALA A 842 2.58 0.12 52.29
N THR A 843 2.35 -1.08 51.78
CA THR A 843 1.10 -1.57 51.12
C THR A 843 -0.23 -1.40 51.90
N ASN A 844 -0.23 -0.87 53.12
CA ASN A 844 -1.41 -0.70 53.98
C ASN A 844 -1.67 0.77 54.44
N SER A 845 -1.14 1.78 53.74
CA SER A 845 -1.32 3.21 54.06
C SER A 845 -2.42 3.88 53.23
N SER A 846 -3.21 4.78 53.82
CA SER A 846 -4.25 5.57 53.13
C SER A 846 -3.71 6.72 52.27
N GLU A 847 -2.44 7.09 52.45
CA GLU A 847 -1.75 8.09 51.62
C GLU A 847 -0.69 7.41 50.75
N PRO A 848 -0.51 7.84 49.49
CA PRO A 848 0.45 7.22 48.56
C PRO A 848 1.91 7.42 48.97
N PHE A 849 2.17 8.32 49.93
CA PHE A 849 3.51 8.59 50.45
C PHE A 849 3.56 8.67 51.96
N GLU A 850 4.62 8.11 52.55
CA GLU A 850 4.99 8.39 53.93
C GLU A 850 6.01 9.53 53.97
N LYS A 851 5.73 10.52 54.80
CA LYS A 851 6.65 11.61 55.10
C LYS A 851 7.78 11.10 56.00
N PHE A 852 9.05 11.20 55.59
CA PHE A 852 10.12 10.97 56.56
C PHE A 852 10.06 12.09 57.60
N THR A 853 9.97 11.71 58.86
CA THR A 853 10.07 12.62 60.00
C THR A 853 11.51 13.05 60.27
N ASN A 854 12.50 12.28 59.81
CA ASN A 854 13.93 12.52 60.00
C ASN A 854 14.74 12.29 58.71
N LEU A 855 15.76 13.13 58.47
CA LEU A 855 16.71 12.94 57.37
C LEU A 855 17.52 11.63 57.54
N PRO A 856 17.93 10.96 56.44
CA PRO A 856 18.94 9.90 56.47
C PRO A 856 20.21 10.31 57.24
N ALA A 857 20.84 9.38 57.96
CA ALA A 857 21.88 9.67 58.96
C ALA A 857 23.16 10.30 58.36
N ASP A 858 23.54 9.87 57.16
CA ASP A 858 24.57 10.46 56.30
C ASP A 858 24.31 11.94 56.00
N ARG A 859 23.04 12.30 55.74
CA ARG A 859 22.61 13.67 55.46
C ARG A 859 22.45 14.53 56.72
N GLN A 860 22.16 13.92 57.88
CA GLN A 860 22.16 14.62 59.17
C GLN A 860 23.58 15.02 59.62
N LEU A 861 24.59 14.24 59.25
CA LEU A 861 26.00 14.51 59.57
C LEU A 861 26.53 15.74 58.81
N LEU A 862 26.23 15.76 57.51
CA LEU A 862 26.38 16.81 56.49
C LEU A 862 25.92 18.22 56.91
N LEU A 863 24.98 18.28 57.85
CA LEU A 863 24.22 19.46 58.22
C LEU A 863 24.81 20.24 59.42
N ARG A 864 25.79 19.65 60.11
CA ARG A 864 26.34 20.17 61.38
C ARG A 864 27.54 21.10 61.22
N ASN A 865 28.25 21.08 60.10
CA ASN A 865 29.46 21.89 59.90
C ASN A 865 29.09 23.29 59.32
N ARG A 866 29.27 24.35 60.12
CA ARG A 866 28.66 25.69 59.91
C ARG A 866 29.44 26.68 59.01
N GLY A 867 30.61 26.32 58.47
CA GLY A 867 31.59 27.28 57.93
C GLY A 867 31.39 27.75 56.47
N MET A 868 30.74 26.98 55.60
CA MET A 868 30.70 27.23 54.13
C MET A 868 29.41 27.92 53.65
N LEU A 869 28.65 28.51 54.57
CA LEU A 869 27.32 29.08 54.33
C LEU A 869 27.34 30.31 53.39
N GLU A 870 28.44 31.06 53.35
CA GLU A 870 28.58 32.29 52.56
C GLU A 870 28.90 32.03 51.09
N GLU A 871 29.59 30.93 50.76
CA GLU A 871 29.83 30.51 49.37
C GLU A 871 28.56 29.96 48.72
N CYS A 872 27.79 29.13 49.44
CA CYS A 872 26.49 28.65 48.98
C CYS A 872 25.50 29.81 48.76
N ARG A 873 25.52 30.83 49.62
CA ARG A 873 24.68 32.04 49.49
C ARG A 873 25.09 32.87 48.26
N LYS A 874 26.37 32.96 47.93
CA LYS A 874 26.85 33.58 46.68
C LYS A 874 26.36 32.80 45.46
N ILE A 875 26.47 31.47 45.43
CA ILE A 875 25.97 30.65 44.31
C ILE A 875 24.45 30.78 44.14
N TYR A 876 23.69 30.77 45.23
CA TYR A 876 22.24 31.03 45.23
C TYR A 876 21.89 32.42 44.69
N GLN A 877 22.64 33.45 45.07
CA GLN A 877 22.44 34.81 44.56
C GLN A 877 22.81 34.93 43.08
N THR A 878 23.87 34.25 42.62
CA THR A 878 24.27 34.21 41.21
C THR A 878 23.23 33.49 40.35
N MET A 879 22.62 32.39 40.85
CA MET A 879 21.56 31.65 40.16
C MET A 879 20.20 32.35 40.18
N ALA A 880 19.94 33.23 41.16
CA ALA A 880 18.72 34.03 41.23
C ALA A 880 18.78 35.32 40.39
N SER A 881 19.98 35.73 39.95
CA SER A 881 20.23 36.93 39.14
C SER A 881 20.43 36.66 37.63
N ALA A 882 20.35 35.41 37.20
CA ALA A 882 20.40 34.98 35.80
C ALA A 882 19.04 34.39 35.39
#